data_AF-A0A950YM87-F1
#
_entry.id   AF-A0A950YM87-F1
#
_cell.length_a   1.000
_cell.length_b   1.000
_cell.length_c   1.000
_cell.angle_alpha   90.00
_cell.angle_beta   90.00
_cell.angle_gamma   90.00
#
_symmetry.space_group_name_H-M   'P 1'
#
loop_
_entity.id
_entity.type
_entity.pdbx_description
1 polymer ?
#
loop_
_entity_poly.entity_id
_entity_poly.type
_entity_poly.pdbx_seq_one_letter_code
_entity_poly.pdbx_strand_id
1 'polypeptide(L)'
;MATQDVGAGQEAQPASIGRELGNALQLAVSILGLAFYVYVIGGIVSWVRFGAARLPSDAAVAALDGRTLFAVGLRSTVLMGIAFTIVCLVAYLAAGNWEANGPDWHEVVRRHGIGAAFGELRDPQVKEAWHARRAKAWRRTYARRWDGVASAASAVGLTPVANGARARRDSARKVVDAPNPAAAARAHQASRMARLARALGLGTLAERADRRRERHALKARQPLELPEHPVGPTAPLGDRAVRVVAGFNNLLLSTVVGLAVARLVERLFPHTWWAILAVWVVASFVMSRVLARWGPLRWGPWAHGLAWLFVTAAAIFVTAPVGLLLIAGIVVSSFGRVLARVRRPQTFTELLRSPLPWALLTFYTLVGLAYYATPPVSFQRAVVTTPSGYRVGGFLSRSGGDVYLVTCTPLADATSTDERVVRIGAGDVRGLVIGGSDDQIDSGERPSLAALATGALGVDAHPPTLFRVDLRARRGTCAGALPSSLTVGTEDPALGTGAIIGPAPAGGRASDGEPPIQDTTPAPIARLARLYEPTLEVSVADRFWPVSVGAVLEDVGSNGGRTCVVSGMSPTCLPVSSLASLIPAGSQSTDYLRYPAGLQNDPTNQFEAFERGLTVATGSLHQWLADPGVLDPWRSAQIYFYYAGPISTAQWPAAARNPDVPSGLIGLEYWFFYPFNYYPTVVGSELMNDAPLAGDTTNTDLHQGDWEHVVVLLDPRSYQPVWVYMARHADEGQFYSWDSPTLSFDQGHPVVQAAFGGHPSYDNHCGARPRARIYDVSSDWIVCGSGRFAFRAATTPLVDLAQTSWGCWKGHFGEAKPGLESNHLGESDNILTSAREFVFVAGPVSPLRQAENTGVCNGAGPKSPELAAARLLAAHPVTGHGRPGV
;
A
#
# COMPACT_ATOMS: atom_id res chain seq x y z
N MET A 1 -80.46 47.12 -13.75
CA MET A 1 -80.45 46.09 -14.80
C MET A 1 -79.39 45.07 -14.45
N ALA A 2 -79.84 43.92 -13.97
CA ALA A 2 -79.04 42.80 -13.54
C ALA A 2 -79.15 41.70 -14.61
N THR A 3 -78.05 41.01 -14.89
CA THR A 3 -78.06 39.66 -15.46
C THR A 3 -76.93 38.87 -14.80
N GLN A 4 -77.32 38.08 -13.81
CA GLN A 4 -76.58 36.94 -13.25
C GLN A 4 -76.52 35.84 -14.32
N ASP A 5 -75.32 35.39 -14.67
CA ASP A 5 -75.12 34.13 -15.37
C ASP A 5 -74.96 33.01 -14.34
N VAL A 6 -75.98 32.15 -14.27
CA VAL A 6 -76.05 30.96 -13.44
C VAL A 6 -75.84 29.74 -14.35
N GLY A 7 -74.86 28.91 -14.00
CA GLY A 7 -74.94 27.45 -14.16
C GLY A 7 -74.55 26.85 -15.51
N ALA A 8 -73.32 26.34 -15.57
CA ALA A 8 -73.00 25.13 -16.32
C ALA A 8 -72.42 24.11 -15.34
N GLY A 9 -73.20 23.07 -15.05
CA GLY A 9 -72.82 22.00 -14.12
C GLY A 9 -71.55 21.28 -14.57
N GLN A 10 -70.55 21.24 -13.70
CA GLN A 10 -69.50 20.23 -13.75
C GLN A 10 -70.17 18.88 -13.46
N GLU A 11 -70.49 18.13 -14.51
CA GLU A 11 -70.69 16.69 -14.41
C GLU A 11 -69.47 16.10 -13.70
N ALA A 12 -69.68 15.59 -12.50
CA ALA A 12 -68.71 14.76 -11.81
C ALA A 12 -68.49 13.51 -12.68
N GLN A 13 -67.43 13.54 -13.50
CA GLN A 13 -66.98 12.35 -14.22
C GLN A 13 -66.81 11.23 -13.18
N PRO A 14 -67.49 10.09 -13.33
CA PRO A 14 -67.32 8.98 -12.41
C PRO A 14 -65.84 8.65 -12.35
N ALA A 15 -65.26 8.69 -11.14
CA ALA A 15 -63.89 8.29 -10.89
C ALA A 15 -63.69 6.91 -11.53
N SER A 16 -62.97 6.87 -12.64
CA SER A 16 -62.88 5.66 -13.43
C SER A 16 -61.96 4.70 -12.69
N ILE A 17 -62.58 3.76 -11.98
CA ILE A 17 -61.94 2.61 -11.33
C ILE A 17 -60.88 1.97 -12.25
N GLY A 18 -61.10 2.00 -13.58
CA GLY A 18 -60.13 1.54 -14.58
C GLY A 18 -58.79 2.31 -14.62
N ARG A 19 -58.75 3.62 -14.38
CA ARG A 19 -57.48 4.39 -14.33
C ARG A 19 -56.71 4.10 -13.05
N GLU A 20 -57.40 3.99 -11.91
CA GLU A 20 -56.76 3.64 -10.64
C GLU A 20 -56.21 2.22 -10.65
N LEU A 21 -56.99 1.26 -11.16
CA LEU A 21 -56.55 -0.14 -11.34
C LEU A 21 -55.37 -0.24 -12.32
N GLY A 22 -55.39 0.52 -13.42
CA GLY A 22 -54.28 0.59 -14.38
C GLY A 22 -53.01 1.16 -13.76
N ASN A 23 -53.10 2.22 -12.97
CA ASN A 23 -51.97 2.81 -12.26
C ASN A 23 -51.43 1.85 -11.18
N ALA A 24 -52.30 1.16 -10.44
CA ALA A 24 -51.92 0.20 -9.41
C ALA A 24 -51.20 -1.02 -10.01
N LEU A 25 -51.73 -1.60 -11.10
CA LEU A 25 -51.10 -2.71 -11.81
C LEU A 25 -49.73 -2.29 -12.37
N GLN A 26 -49.63 -1.09 -12.94
CA GLN A 26 -48.37 -0.57 -13.47
C GLN A 26 -47.33 -0.36 -12.36
N LEU A 27 -47.74 0.13 -11.18
CA LEU A 27 -46.86 0.27 -10.03
C LEU A 27 -46.36 -1.09 -9.56
N ALA A 28 -47.25 -2.09 -9.43
CA ALA A 28 -46.90 -3.45 -9.03
C ALA A 28 -45.89 -4.10 -10.00
N VAL A 29 -46.12 -4.00 -11.32
CA VAL A 29 -45.18 -4.49 -12.34
C VAL A 29 -43.83 -3.78 -12.25
N SER A 30 -43.82 -2.47 -11.97
CA SER A 30 -42.58 -1.70 -11.80
C SER A 30 -41.80 -2.12 -10.55
N ILE A 31 -42.49 -2.38 -9.44
CA ILE A 31 -41.88 -2.87 -8.19
C ILE A 31 -41.30 -4.27 -8.39
N LEU A 32 -42.05 -5.18 -9.01
CA LEU A 32 -41.58 -6.54 -9.32
C LEU A 32 -40.38 -6.51 -10.28
N GLY A 33 -40.42 -5.67 -11.31
CA GLY A 33 -39.31 -5.48 -12.24
C GLY A 33 -38.07 -4.93 -11.54
N LEU A 34 -38.22 -3.97 -10.63
CA LEU A 34 -37.11 -3.45 -9.84
C LEU A 34 -36.55 -4.49 -8.86
N ALA A 35 -37.41 -5.25 -8.18
CA ALA A 35 -36.98 -6.30 -7.27
C ALA A 35 -36.22 -7.42 -8.01
N PHE A 36 -36.72 -7.84 -9.18
CA PHE A 36 -36.03 -8.77 -10.06
C PHE A 36 -34.68 -8.21 -10.52
N TYR A 37 -34.63 -6.94 -10.94
CA TYR A 37 -33.39 -6.27 -11.33
C TYR A 37 -32.36 -6.29 -10.19
N VAL A 38 -32.78 -5.86 -8.98
CA VAL A 38 -31.93 -5.84 -7.79
C VAL A 38 -31.40 -7.24 -7.49
N TYR A 39 -32.23 -8.27 -7.58
CA TYR A 39 -31.83 -9.66 -7.39
C TYR A 39 -30.79 -10.12 -8.41
N VAL A 40 -31.02 -9.84 -9.70
CA VAL A 40 -30.08 -10.17 -10.79
C VAL A 40 -28.75 -9.45 -10.59
N ILE A 41 -28.76 -8.17 -10.21
CA ILE A 41 -27.53 -7.43 -9.89
C ILE A 41 -26.81 -8.06 -8.70
N GLY A 42 -27.54 -8.47 -7.67
CA GLY A 42 -26.98 -9.24 -6.55
C GLY A 42 -26.24 -10.50 -7.01
N GLY A 43 -26.86 -11.27 -7.90
CA GLY A 43 -26.24 -12.46 -8.52
C GLY A 43 -24.96 -12.13 -9.29
N ILE A 44 -24.99 -11.14 -10.18
CA ILE A 44 -23.82 -10.74 -10.98
C ILE A 44 -22.70 -10.19 -10.09
N VAL A 45 -23.03 -9.37 -9.07
CA VAL A 45 -22.04 -8.82 -8.13
C VAL A 45 -21.35 -9.93 -7.37
N SER A 46 -22.10 -10.90 -6.84
CA SER A 46 -21.53 -12.05 -6.18
C SER A 46 -20.68 -12.90 -7.13
N TRP A 47 -21.17 -13.16 -8.35
CA TRP A 47 -20.44 -13.94 -9.36
C TRP A 47 -19.09 -13.32 -9.71
N VAL A 48 -19.08 -12.01 -9.98
CA VAL A 48 -17.87 -11.24 -10.28
C VAL A 48 -16.93 -11.17 -9.08
N ARG A 49 -17.46 -10.96 -7.88
CA ARG A 49 -16.70 -10.94 -6.62
C ARG A 49 -16.01 -12.28 -6.36
N PHE A 50 -16.69 -13.40 -6.59
CA PHE A 50 -16.10 -14.74 -6.43
C PHE A 50 -15.04 -15.03 -7.49
N GLY A 51 -15.28 -14.63 -8.75
CA GLY A 51 -14.30 -14.78 -9.82
C GLY A 51 -13.02 -14.00 -9.54
N ALA A 52 -13.14 -12.78 -9.01
CA ALA A 52 -12.00 -11.97 -8.57
C ALA A 52 -11.20 -12.61 -7.43
N ALA A 53 -11.87 -13.38 -6.57
CA ALA A 53 -11.26 -14.19 -5.52
C ALA A 53 -10.77 -15.56 -6.03
N ARG A 54 -10.73 -15.79 -7.35
CA ARG A 54 -10.41 -17.09 -7.99
C ARG A 54 -11.25 -18.28 -7.50
N LEU A 55 -12.44 -18.02 -6.99
CA LEU A 55 -13.36 -19.05 -6.51
C LEU A 55 -14.22 -19.59 -7.67
N PRO A 56 -14.76 -20.82 -7.55
CA PRO A 56 -15.74 -21.35 -8.51
C PRO A 56 -17.05 -20.55 -8.42
N SER A 57 -17.15 -19.45 -9.19
CA SER A 57 -18.21 -18.45 -9.09
C SER A 57 -19.62 -19.04 -9.20
N ASP A 58 -19.83 -20.02 -10.07
CA ASP A 58 -21.14 -20.63 -10.26
C ASP A 58 -21.59 -21.41 -9.02
N ALA A 59 -20.69 -22.23 -8.46
CA ALA A 59 -20.94 -22.97 -7.23
C ALA A 59 -21.11 -22.03 -6.03
N ALA A 60 -20.29 -20.98 -5.95
CA ALA A 60 -20.33 -20.03 -4.84
C ALA A 60 -21.60 -19.16 -4.86
N VAL A 61 -22.06 -18.69 -6.04
CA VAL A 61 -23.35 -17.97 -6.15
C VAL A 61 -24.52 -18.89 -5.87
N ALA A 62 -24.51 -20.13 -6.36
CA ALA A 62 -25.55 -21.11 -6.10
C ALA A 62 -25.69 -21.45 -4.60
N ALA A 63 -24.60 -21.30 -3.84
CA ALA A 63 -24.61 -21.49 -2.39
C ALA A 63 -25.23 -20.32 -1.62
N LEU A 64 -25.38 -19.13 -2.20
CA LEU A 64 -25.95 -17.96 -1.52
C LEU A 64 -27.47 -18.04 -1.41
N ASP A 65 -28.01 -17.57 -0.28
CA ASP A 65 -29.45 -17.45 -0.12
C ASP A 65 -30.02 -16.24 -0.90
N GLY A 66 -31.28 -16.33 -1.30
CA GLY A 66 -31.91 -15.27 -2.08
C GLY A 66 -31.97 -13.91 -1.36
N ARG A 67 -31.98 -13.91 -0.02
CA ARG A 67 -31.96 -12.67 0.79
C ARG A 67 -30.61 -11.98 0.72
N THR A 68 -29.50 -12.73 0.76
CA THR A 68 -28.15 -12.18 0.59
C THR A 68 -27.98 -11.60 -0.81
N LEU A 69 -28.42 -12.31 -1.85
CA LEU A 69 -28.38 -11.79 -3.22
C LEU A 69 -29.15 -10.47 -3.35
N PHE A 70 -30.38 -10.43 -2.84
CA PHE A 70 -31.17 -9.20 -2.85
C PHE A 70 -30.50 -8.06 -2.07
N ALA A 71 -29.97 -8.33 -0.86
CA ALA A 71 -29.31 -7.32 -0.03
C ALA A 71 -28.04 -6.76 -0.69
N VAL A 72 -27.22 -7.63 -1.29
CA VAL A 72 -26.02 -7.24 -2.07
C VAL A 72 -26.42 -6.38 -3.27
N GLY A 73 -27.44 -6.80 -4.01
CA GLY A 73 -27.97 -6.04 -5.14
C GLY A 73 -28.50 -4.66 -4.74
N LEU A 74 -29.22 -4.58 -3.62
CA LEU A 74 -29.82 -3.33 -3.12
C LEU A 74 -28.74 -2.35 -2.67
N ARG A 75 -27.79 -2.81 -1.85
CA ARG A 75 -26.65 -1.99 -1.39
C ARG A 75 -25.85 -1.47 -2.58
N SER A 76 -25.56 -2.34 -3.55
CA SER A 76 -24.83 -1.96 -4.76
C SER A 76 -25.59 -0.89 -5.55
N THR A 77 -26.89 -1.10 -5.78
CA THR A 77 -27.74 -0.15 -6.52
C THR A 77 -27.77 1.24 -5.87
N VAL A 78 -27.93 1.30 -4.53
CA VAL A 78 -27.98 2.57 -3.78
C VAL A 78 -26.63 3.30 -3.82
N LEU A 79 -25.53 2.60 -3.52
CA LEU A 79 -24.18 3.19 -3.55
C LEU A 79 -23.84 3.74 -4.94
N MET A 80 -24.21 2.99 -5.98
CA MET A 80 -24.02 3.40 -7.37
C MET A 80 -24.86 4.64 -7.74
N GLY A 81 -26.09 4.74 -7.25
CA GLY A 81 -26.91 5.95 -7.42
C GLY A 81 -26.30 7.20 -6.77
N ILE A 82 -25.71 7.05 -5.58
CA ILE A 82 -25.01 8.13 -4.88
C ILE A 82 -23.74 8.54 -5.65
N ALA A 83 -22.91 7.57 -6.03
CA ALA A 83 -21.68 7.82 -6.78
C ALA A 83 -21.98 8.55 -8.10
N PHE A 84 -23.01 8.13 -8.83
CA PHE A 84 -23.44 8.81 -10.05
C PHE A 84 -23.82 10.27 -9.80
N THR A 85 -24.61 10.53 -8.77
CA THR A 85 -25.05 11.88 -8.41
C THR A 85 -23.85 12.79 -8.16
N ILE A 86 -22.84 12.28 -7.44
CA ILE A 86 -21.58 12.99 -7.19
C ILE A 86 -20.83 13.24 -8.50
N VAL A 87 -20.66 12.24 -9.36
CA VAL A 87 -19.95 12.39 -10.64
C VAL A 87 -20.68 13.40 -11.55
N CYS A 88 -22.01 13.38 -11.59
CA CYS A 88 -22.80 14.37 -12.33
C CYS A 88 -22.61 15.79 -11.78
N LEU A 89 -22.56 15.95 -10.45
CA LEU A 89 -22.28 17.24 -9.83
C LEU A 89 -20.88 17.73 -10.16
N VAL A 90 -19.87 16.86 -10.05
CA VAL A 90 -18.48 17.19 -10.42
C VAL A 90 -18.37 17.54 -11.90
N ALA A 91 -19.01 16.78 -12.78
CA ALA A 91 -19.07 17.08 -14.21
C ALA A 91 -19.73 18.45 -14.45
N TYR A 92 -20.88 18.71 -13.83
CA TYR A 92 -21.56 20.00 -13.93
C TYR A 92 -20.66 21.20 -13.54
N LEU A 93 -19.82 21.01 -12.51
CA LEU A 93 -18.82 21.98 -12.07
C LEU A 93 -17.61 22.06 -13.02
N ALA A 94 -17.15 20.92 -13.55
CA ALA A 94 -16.06 20.80 -14.52
C ALA A 94 -16.38 21.44 -15.89
N ALA A 95 -17.67 21.67 -16.19
CA ALA A 95 -18.12 22.50 -17.30
C ALA A 95 -17.85 24.01 -17.09
N GLY A 96 -16.69 24.35 -16.53
CA GLY A 96 -16.29 25.72 -16.22
C GLY A 96 -16.41 26.66 -17.43
N ASN A 97 -16.56 27.96 -17.15
CA ASN A 97 -16.87 28.97 -18.17
C ASN A 97 -18.08 28.60 -19.05
N TRP A 98 -19.07 27.89 -18.50
CA TRP A 98 -20.28 27.45 -19.21
C TRP A 98 -20.94 28.58 -19.99
N GLU A 99 -21.02 29.76 -19.41
CA GLU A 99 -21.63 30.93 -20.06
C GLU A 99 -20.96 31.31 -21.38
N ALA A 100 -19.65 31.05 -21.51
CA ALA A 100 -18.88 31.37 -22.71
C ALA A 100 -18.84 30.23 -23.73
N ASN A 101 -18.91 28.97 -23.28
CA ASN A 101 -18.80 27.78 -24.16
C ASN A 101 -20.13 27.02 -24.33
N GLY A 102 -21.15 27.32 -23.54
CA GLY A 102 -22.45 26.68 -23.55
C GLY A 102 -23.12 26.75 -24.92
N PRO A 103 -23.11 27.91 -25.61
CA PRO A 103 -23.60 27.98 -26.98
C PRO A 103 -22.89 27.02 -27.94
N ASP A 104 -21.58 26.83 -27.79
CA ASP A 104 -20.80 25.89 -28.61
C ASP A 104 -21.24 24.44 -28.35
N TRP A 105 -21.51 24.10 -27.08
CA TRP A 105 -22.00 22.78 -26.70
C TRP A 105 -23.44 22.51 -27.15
N HIS A 106 -24.32 23.51 -27.07
CA HIS A 106 -25.68 23.42 -27.63
C HIS A 106 -25.62 23.16 -29.15
N GLU A 107 -24.70 23.81 -29.85
CA GLU A 107 -24.49 23.58 -31.28
C GLU A 107 -24.00 22.16 -31.58
N VAL A 108 -23.01 21.68 -30.81
CA VAL A 108 -22.51 20.30 -30.91
C VAL A 108 -23.63 19.27 -30.67
N VAL A 109 -24.51 19.50 -29.69
CA VAL A 109 -25.66 18.61 -29.41
C VAL A 109 -26.68 18.67 -30.55
N ARG A 110 -27.07 19.87 -30.98
CA ARG A 110 -28.07 20.11 -32.02
C ARG A 110 -27.66 19.48 -33.35
N ARG A 111 -26.39 19.59 -33.73
CA ARG A 111 -25.85 19.14 -35.02
C ARG A 111 -25.34 17.70 -35.02
N HIS A 112 -25.64 16.91 -33.99
CA HIS A 112 -25.22 15.49 -33.91
C HIS A 112 -23.70 15.29 -33.83
N GLY A 113 -22.95 16.25 -33.29
CA GLY A 113 -21.53 16.10 -32.98
C GLY A 113 -20.63 17.24 -33.45
N ILE A 114 -19.35 17.11 -33.10
CA ILE A 114 -18.33 18.15 -33.34
C ILE A 114 -18.02 18.26 -34.84
N GLY A 115 -18.01 17.16 -35.59
CA GLY A 115 -17.75 17.17 -37.04
C GLY A 115 -18.74 18.05 -37.80
N ALA A 116 -20.04 17.85 -37.59
CA ALA A 116 -21.08 18.62 -38.23
C ALA A 116 -21.09 20.09 -37.78
N ALA A 117 -20.99 20.34 -36.46
CA ALA A 117 -20.93 21.71 -35.92
C ALA A 117 -19.69 22.48 -36.42
N PHE A 118 -18.54 21.82 -36.56
CA PHE A 118 -17.33 22.41 -37.10
C PHE A 118 -17.40 22.57 -38.63
N GLY A 119 -18.14 21.71 -39.33
CA GLY A 119 -18.39 21.82 -40.77
C GLY A 119 -19.03 23.16 -41.14
N GLU A 120 -20.01 23.63 -40.35
CA GLU A 120 -20.63 24.95 -40.56
C GLU A 120 -19.66 26.11 -40.31
N LEU A 121 -18.70 25.95 -39.40
CA LEU A 121 -17.65 26.95 -39.16
C LEU A 121 -16.63 27.06 -40.31
N ARG A 122 -16.76 26.25 -41.38
CA ARG A 122 -16.01 26.45 -42.62
C ARG A 122 -16.53 27.66 -43.40
N ASP A 123 -17.80 28.01 -43.26
CA ASP A 123 -18.33 29.25 -43.80
C ASP A 123 -17.73 30.46 -43.04
N PRO A 124 -17.04 31.39 -43.73
CA PRO A 124 -16.44 32.57 -43.11
C PRO A 124 -17.44 33.44 -42.33
N GLN A 125 -18.68 33.59 -42.80
CA GLN A 125 -19.69 34.42 -42.15
C GLN A 125 -20.17 33.77 -40.85
N VAL A 126 -20.45 32.46 -40.89
CA VAL A 126 -20.84 31.67 -39.71
C VAL A 126 -19.71 31.66 -38.68
N LYS A 127 -18.46 31.54 -39.13
CA LYS A 127 -17.27 31.59 -38.27
C LYS A 127 -17.09 32.96 -37.62
N GLU A 128 -17.28 34.05 -38.34
CA GLU A 128 -17.19 35.40 -37.79
C GLU A 128 -18.33 35.66 -36.78
N ALA A 129 -19.55 35.22 -37.10
CA ALA A 129 -20.69 35.23 -36.20
C ALA A 129 -20.42 34.47 -34.89
N TRP A 130 -19.87 33.27 -35.02
CA TRP A 130 -19.47 32.45 -33.89
C TRP A 130 -18.43 33.14 -33.01
N HIS A 131 -17.37 33.71 -33.64
CA HIS A 131 -16.35 34.47 -32.92
C HIS A 131 -16.95 35.68 -32.17
N ALA A 132 -17.88 36.40 -32.77
CA ALA A 132 -18.54 37.56 -32.17
C ALA A 132 -19.39 37.16 -30.95
N ARG A 133 -20.24 36.13 -31.08
CA ARG A 133 -21.04 35.58 -29.98
C ARG A 133 -20.15 35.15 -28.80
N ARG A 134 -19.08 34.42 -29.09
CA ARG A 134 -18.17 33.91 -28.07
C ARG A 134 -17.36 35.02 -27.40
N ALA A 135 -16.89 36.01 -28.15
CA ALA A 135 -16.21 37.18 -27.59
C ALA A 135 -17.12 37.94 -26.63
N LYS A 136 -18.40 38.14 -27.01
CA LYS A 136 -19.43 38.75 -26.16
C LYS A 136 -19.66 37.94 -24.88
N ALA A 137 -19.89 36.63 -25.02
CA ALA A 137 -20.14 35.74 -23.89
C ALA A 137 -18.95 35.67 -22.90
N TRP A 138 -17.74 35.48 -23.41
CA TRP A 138 -16.52 35.45 -22.61
C TRP A 138 -16.31 36.76 -21.84
N ARG A 139 -16.58 37.90 -22.47
CA ARG A 139 -16.42 39.22 -21.83
C ARG A 139 -17.49 39.50 -20.77
N ARG A 140 -18.71 38.99 -20.94
CA ARG A 140 -19.75 39.03 -19.89
C ARG A 140 -19.34 38.23 -18.65
N THR A 141 -18.85 37.00 -18.83
CA THR A 141 -18.35 36.17 -17.72
C THR A 141 -17.14 36.82 -17.06
N TYR A 142 -16.21 37.36 -17.85
CA TYR A 142 -15.04 38.07 -17.33
C TYR A 142 -15.46 39.30 -16.51
N ALA A 143 -16.42 40.09 -16.99
CA ALA A 143 -16.96 41.23 -16.26
C ALA A 143 -17.57 40.81 -14.91
N ARG A 144 -18.42 39.77 -14.89
CA ARG A 144 -19.02 39.23 -13.65
C ARG A 144 -18.00 38.72 -12.64
N ARG A 145 -16.94 38.03 -13.11
CA ARG A 145 -15.87 37.59 -12.22
C ARG A 145 -15.17 38.77 -11.55
N TRP A 146 -14.89 39.85 -12.30
CA TRP A 146 -14.29 41.05 -11.73
C TRP A 146 -15.27 41.86 -10.87
N ASP A 147 -16.58 41.79 -11.12
CA ASP A 147 -17.60 42.29 -10.19
C ASP A 147 -17.50 41.55 -8.84
N GLY A 148 -17.41 40.22 -8.85
CA GLY A 148 -17.22 39.42 -7.64
C GLY A 148 -15.92 39.74 -6.90
N VAL A 149 -14.79 39.84 -7.63
CA VAL A 149 -13.49 40.24 -7.04
C VAL A 149 -13.54 41.66 -6.49
N ALA A 150 -14.17 42.60 -7.20
CA ALA A 150 -14.32 43.98 -6.73
C ALA A 150 -15.16 44.02 -5.44
N SER A 151 -16.22 43.22 -5.37
CA SER A 151 -17.09 43.12 -4.19
C SER A 151 -16.35 42.50 -3.00
N ALA A 152 -15.68 41.37 -3.21
CA ALA A 152 -14.89 40.70 -2.17
C ALA A 152 -13.73 41.58 -1.67
N ALA A 153 -12.96 42.20 -2.58
CA ALA A 153 -11.86 43.09 -2.23
C ALA A 153 -12.33 44.34 -1.49
N SER A 154 -13.49 44.90 -1.87
CA SER A 154 -14.10 46.03 -1.14
C SER A 154 -14.52 45.61 0.28
N ALA A 155 -15.06 44.40 0.44
CA ALA A 155 -15.49 43.87 1.74
C ALA A 155 -14.33 43.67 2.74
N VAL A 156 -13.10 43.46 2.25
CA VAL A 156 -11.89 43.30 3.07
C VAL A 156 -10.97 44.54 3.05
N GLY A 157 -11.44 45.70 2.58
CA GLY A 157 -10.69 46.96 2.61
C GLY A 157 -9.54 47.10 1.59
N LEU A 158 -9.44 46.22 0.59
CA LEU A 158 -8.39 46.26 -0.44
C LEU A 158 -8.76 47.19 -1.61
N THR A 159 -8.85 48.49 -1.33
CA THR A 159 -9.31 49.53 -2.28
C THR A 159 -8.55 49.54 -3.63
N PRO A 160 -7.21 49.42 -3.69
CA PRO A 160 -6.50 49.38 -4.97
C PRO A 160 -6.88 48.17 -5.83
N VAL A 161 -7.09 47.01 -5.20
CA VAL A 161 -7.51 45.77 -5.87
C VAL A 161 -8.95 45.91 -6.38
N ALA A 162 -9.84 46.48 -5.57
CA ALA A 162 -11.23 46.74 -5.95
C ALA A 162 -11.34 47.70 -7.15
N ASN A 163 -10.57 48.80 -7.15
CA ASN A 163 -10.54 49.76 -8.26
C ASN A 163 -9.97 49.14 -9.54
N GLY A 164 -8.88 48.38 -9.43
CA GLY A 164 -8.32 47.63 -10.55
C GLY A 164 -9.31 46.60 -11.13
N ALA A 165 -10.09 45.93 -10.27
CA ALA A 165 -11.14 45.00 -10.67
C ALA A 165 -12.29 45.72 -11.41
N ARG A 166 -12.78 46.86 -10.91
CA ARG A 166 -13.82 47.67 -11.58
C ARG A 166 -13.37 48.16 -12.96
N ALA A 167 -12.14 48.65 -13.08
CA ALA A 167 -11.59 49.08 -14.38
C ALA A 167 -11.53 47.94 -15.42
N ARG A 168 -11.18 46.72 -14.97
CA ARG A 168 -11.18 45.52 -15.81
C ARG A 168 -12.59 45.09 -16.21
N ARG A 169 -13.56 45.19 -15.30
CA ARG A 169 -14.98 44.97 -15.58
C ARG A 169 -15.48 45.94 -16.64
N ASP A 170 -15.27 47.23 -16.45
CA ASP A 170 -15.81 48.26 -17.36
C ASP A 170 -15.18 48.15 -18.75
N SER A 171 -13.88 47.83 -18.82
CA SER A 171 -13.20 47.50 -20.07
C SER A 171 -13.81 46.29 -20.77
N ALA A 172 -14.30 45.30 -20.02
CA ALA A 172 -14.96 44.14 -20.59
C ALA A 172 -16.39 44.47 -21.07
N ARG A 173 -17.15 45.28 -20.32
CA ARG A 173 -18.47 45.78 -20.73
C ARG A 173 -18.39 46.54 -22.06
N LYS A 174 -17.40 47.43 -22.22
CA LYS A 174 -17.15 48.12 -23.50
C LYS A 174 -16.98 47.19 -24.71
N VAL A 175 -16.47 45.98 -24.52
CA VAL A 175 -16.35 44.98 -25.59
C VAL A 175 -17.68 44.25 -25.82
N VAL A 176 -18.47 44.01 -24.77
CA VAL A 176 -19.80 43.39 -24.85
C VAL A 176 -20.80 44.29 -25.60
N ASP A 177 -20.68 45.60 -25.39
CA ASP A 177 -21.61 46.61 -25.90
C ASP A 177 -21.22 47.13 -27.30
N ALA A 178 -20.08 46.69 -27.85
CA ALA A 178 -19.64 47.09 -29.18
C ALA A 178 -20.50 46.47 -30.30
N PRO A 179 -20.73 47.19 -31.42
CA PRO A 179 -21.45 46.67 -32.59
C PRO A 179 -20.83 45.37 -33.16
N ASN A 180 -19.49 45.26 -33.15
CA ASN A 180 -18.78 44.01 -33.44
C ASN A 180 -17.87 43.60 -32.25
N PRO A 181 -18.38 42.78 -31.31
CA PRO A 181 -17.66 42.35 -30.11
C PRO A 181 -16.36 41.57 -30.40
N ALA A 182 -16.30 40.81 -31.51
CA ALA A 182 -15.08 40.08 -31.89
C ALA A 182 -13.96 41.04 -32.29
N ALA A 183 -14.27 42.01 -33.15
CA ALA A 183 -13.32 43.04 -33.54
C ALA A 183 -12.89 43.90 -32.34
N ALA A 184 -13.82 44.29 -31.46
CA ALA A 184 -13.52 45.01 -30.22
C ALA A 184 -12.60 44.20 -29.29
N ALA A 185 -12.84 42.89 -29.14
CA ALA A 185 -12.00 42.01 -28.34
C ALA A 185 -10.57 41.89 -28.92
N ARG A 186 -10.43 41.77 -30.25
CA ARG A 186 -9.13 41.72 -30.94
C ARG A 186 -8.38 43.06 -30.83
N ALA A 187 -9.07 44.19 -30.96
CA ALA A 187 -8.48 45.51 -30.75
C ALA A 187 -7.94 45.67 -29.32
N HIS A 188 -8.70 45.19 -28.33
CA HIS A 188 -8.26 45.20 -26.94
C HIS A 188 -7.10 44.24 -26.66
N GLN A 189 -7.02 43.08 -27.32
CA GLN A 189 -5.87 42.18 -27.21
C GLN A 189 -4.62 42.79 -27.84
N ALA A 190 -4.76 43.41 -29.02
CA ALA A 190 -3.68 44.11 -29.71
C ALA A 190 -3.13 45.28 -28.86
N SER A 191 -3.99 46.04 -28.18
CA SER A 191 -3.55 47.11 -27.27
C SER A 191 -2.80 46.61 -26.04
N ARG A 192 -3.11 45.40 -25.54
CA ARG A 192 -2.33 44.76 -24.47
C ARG A 192 -0.96 44.30 -24.98
N MET A 193 -0.90 43.69 -26.16
CA MET A 193 0.36 43.30 -26.78
C MET A 193 1.26 44.50 -27.07
N ALA A 194 0.71 45.59 -27.61
CA ALA A 194 1.48 46.80 -27.88
C ALA A 194 2.10 47.39 -26.61
N ARG A 195 1.35 47.39 -25.49
CA ARG A 195 1.86 47.83 -24.18
C ARG A 195 2.96 46.91 -23.65
N LEU A 196 2.77 45.59 -23.72
CA LEU A 196 3.78 44.62 -23.28
C LEU A 196 5.05 44.71 -24.14
N ALA A 197 4.89 44.81 -25.46
CA ALA A 197 5.98 44.94 -26.40
C ALA A 197 6.80 46.21 -26.14
N ARG A 198 6.14 47.36 -25.86
CA ARG A 198 6.81 48.60 -25.46
C ARG A 198 7.56 48.46 -24.14
N ALA A 199 6.93 47.83 -23.14
CA ALA A 199 7.57 47.59 -21.85
C ALA A 199 8.82 46.68 -21.94
N LEU A 200 8.83 45.77 -22.92
CA LEU A 200 9.95 44.85 -23.19
C LEU A 200 10.94 45.37 -24.26
N GLY A 201 10.79 46.61 -24.76
CA GLY A 201 11.68 47.19 -25.78
C GLY A 201 11.52 46.62 -27.20
N LEU A 202 10.46 45.86 -27.49
CA LEU A 202 10.21 45.22 -28.79
C LEU A 202 9.47 46.17 -29.76
N GLY A 203 10.16 47.22 -30.23
CA GLY A 203 9.56 48.30 -31.04
C GLY A 203 8.79 47.85 -32.28
N THR A 204 9.35 46.94 -33.08
CA THR A 204 8.70 46.42 -34.31
C THR A 204 7.43 45.61 -34.02
N LEU A 205 7.43 44.85 -32.91
CA LEU A 205 6.26 44.10 -32.45
C LEU A 205 5.17 45.06 -31.96
N ALA A 206 5.55 46.12 -31.24
CA ALA A 206 4.63 47.15 -30.77
C ALA A 206 3.92 47.84 -31.94
N GLU A 207 4.67 48.25 -32.97
CA GLU A 207 4.12 48.91 -34.16
C GLU A 207 3.18 47.99 -34.96
N ARG A 208 3.55 46.72 -35.13
CA ARG A 208 2.65 45.70 -35.74
C ARG A 208 1.38 45.50 -34.92
N ALA A 209 1.47 45.52 -33.60
CA ALA A 209 0.32 45.39 -32.71
C ALA A 209 -0.60 46.63 -32.78
N ASP A 210 -0.05 47.84 -32.84
CA ASP A 210 -0.83 49.07 -32.99
C ASP A 210 -1.55 49.15 -34.34
N ARG A 211 -0.88 48.79 -35.46
CA ARG A 211 -1.54 48.65 -36.78
C ARG A 211 -2.67 47.61 -36.80
N ARG A 212 -2.54 46.54 -36.02
CA ARG A 212 -3.64 45.55 -35.84
C ARG A 212 -4.75 46.13 -34.98
N ARG A 213 -4.43 46.88 -33.93
CA ARG A 213 -5.39 47.54 -33.05
C ARG A 213 -6.28 48.50 -33.83
N GLU A 214 -5.71 49.38 -34.64
CA GLU A 214 -6.47 50.38 -35.43
C GLU A 214 -7.44 49.71 -36.41
N ARG A 215 -6.94 48.74 -37.19
CA ARG A 215 -7.77 47.96 -38.12
C ARG A 215 -8.96 47.29 -37.41
N HIS A 216 -8.72 46.70 -36.25
CA HIS A 216 -9.79 46.06 -35.49
C HIS A 216 -10.71 47.07 -34.77
N ALA A 217 -10.22 48.24 -34.38
CA ALA A 217 -11.03 49.29 -33.76
C ALA A 217 -12.02 49.91 -34.76
N LEU A 218 -11.62 50.08 -36.02
CA LEU A 218 -12.53 50.49 -37.09
C LEU A 218 -13.62 49.44 -37.32
N LYS A 219 -13.24 48.17 -37.47
CA LYS A 219 -14.18 47.04 -37.59
C LYS A 219 -15.11 46.89 -36.38
N ALA A 220 -14.69 47.30 -35.19
CA ALA A 220 -15.51 47.22 -33.98
C ALA A 220 -16.72 48.17 -33.99
N ARG A 221 -16.63 49.28 -34.73
CA ARG A 221 -17.69 50.29 -34.85
C ARG A 221 -18.70 49.97 -35.94
N GLN A 222 -18.34 49.11 -36.89
CA GLN A 222 -19.25 48.67 -37.94
C GLN A 222 -20.23 47.64 -37.34
N PRO A 223 -21.55 47.82 -37.53
CA PRO A 223 -22.51 46.79 -37.15
C PRO A 223 -22.18 45.54 -37.95
N LEU A 224 -22.04 44.42 -37.25
CA LEU A 224 -21.87 43.13 -37.88
C LEU A 224 -23.26 42.70 -38.36
N GLU A 225 -23.52 42.78 -39.67
CA GLU A 225 -24.70 42.17 -40.29
C GLU A 225 -24.56 40.65 -40.18
N LEU A 226 -25.00 40.14 -39.05
CA LEU A 226 -25.08 38.71 -38.82
C LEU A 226 -26.35 38.24 -39.50
N PRO A 227 -26.30 37.21 -40.35
CA PRO A 227 -27.51 36.45 -40.59
C PRO A 227 -28.07 36.11 -39.20
N GLU A 228 -29.37 36.32 -38.99
CA GLU A 228 -30.08 35.80 -37.83
C GLU A 228 -29.92 34.29 -37.88
N HIS A 229 -28.79 33.79 -37.38
CA HIS A 229 -28.67 32.40 -37.06
C HIS A 229 -29.69 32.22 -35.98
N PRO A 230 -30.79 31.48 -36.25
CA PRO A 230 -31.77 31.23 -35.22
C PRO A 230 -30.97 30.65 -34.07
N VAL A 231 -30.97 31.34 -32.94
CA VAL A 231 -30.52 30.76 -31.69
C VAL A 231 -31.49 29.62 -31.52
N GLY A 232 -31.10 28.44 -32.02
CA GLY A 232 -32.00 27.30 -32.10
C GLY A 232 -32.57 27.07 -30.70
N PRO A 233 -33.82 26.60 -30.59
CA PRO A 233 -34.42 26.32 -29.30
C PRO A 233 -33.40 25.55 -28.44
N THR A 234 -33.22 25.99 -27.20
CA THR A 234 -32.35 25.32 -26.23
C THR A 234 -32.60 23.81 -26.29
N ALA A 235 -31.55 23.00 -26.19
CA ALA A 235 -31.68 21.54 -26.28
C ALA A 235 -32.93 21.06 -25.50
N PRO A 236 -33.78 20.17 -26.08
CA PRO A 236 -35.07 19.78 -25.51
C PRO A 236 -35.04 19.33 -24.04
N LEU A 237 -33.91 18.77 -23.58
CA LEU A 237 -33.73 18.29 -22.21
C LEU A 237 -33.25 19.39 -21.22
N GLY A 238 -32.87 20.57 -21.74
CA GLY A 238 -32.51 21.77 -21.00
C GLY A 238 -31.01 22.03 -20.85
N ASP A 239 -30.66 23.27 -20.48
CA ASP A 239 -29.28 23.77 -20.37
C ASP A 239 -28.42 22.96 -19.38
N ARG A 240 -29.03 22.52 -18.27
CA ARG A 240 -28.34 21.72 -17.23
C ARG A 240 -27.80 20.40 -17.79
N ALA A 241 -28.56 19.72 -18.66
CA ALA A 241 -28.15 18.45 -19.23
C ALA A 241 -26.99 18.62 -20.21
N VAL A 242 -27.06 19.63 -21.08
CA VAL A 242 -25.96 19.96 -22.00
C VAL A 242 -24.69 20.34 -21.21
N ARG A 243 -24.86 21.05 -20.09
CA ARG A 243 -23.76 21.37 -19.19
C ARG A 243 -23.12 20.15 -18.54
N VAL A 244 -23.92 19.17 -18.10
CA VAL A 244 -23.39 17.91 -17.57
C VAL A 244 -22.60 17.16 -18.65
N VAL A 245 -23.12 17.06 -19.88
CA VAL A 245 -22.42 16.41 -21.01
C VAL A 245 -21.09 17.09 -21.32
N ALA A 246 -21.07 18.43 -21.37
CA ALA A 246 -19.84 19.20 -21.52
C ALA A 246 -18.84 18.96 -20.38
N GLY A 247 -19.37 18.86 -19.17
CA GLY A 247 -18.64 18.51 -17.96
C GLY A 247 -17.93 17.18 -18.03
N PHE A 248 -18.64 16.13 -18.43
CA PHE A 248 -18.10 14.78 -18.58
C PHE A 248 -16.97 14.74 -19.61
N ASN A 249 -17.13 15.43 -20.75
CA ASN A 249 -16.08 15.55 -21.77
C ASN A 249 -14.80 16.14 -21.18
N ASN A 250 -14.90 17.26 -20.45
CA ASN A 250 -13.75 17.89 -19.81
C ASN A 250 -13.14 16.99 -18.74
N LEU A 251 -13.99 16.40 -17.88
CA LEU A 251 -13.58 15.57 -16.77
C LEU A 251 -12.78 14.36 -17.25
N LEU A 252 -13.26 13.62 -18.24
CA LEU A 252 -12.59 12.43 -18.78
C LEU A 252 -11.21 12.73 -19.33
N LEU A 253 -11.13 13.69 -20.26
CA LEU A 253 -9.86 14.08 -20.86
C LEU A 253 -8.87 14.55 -19.80
N SER A 254 -9.34 15.35 -18.84
CA SER A 254 -8.49 15.83 -17.76
C SER A 254 -8.05 14.73 -16.79
N THR A 255 -8.90 13.74 -16.55
CA THR A 255 -8.61 12.59 -15.68
C THR A 255 -7.55 11.70 -16.31
N VAL A 256 -7.70 11.36 -17.60
CA VAL A 256 -6.72 10.52 -18.32
C VAL A 256 -5.37 11.22 -18.46
N VAL A 257 -5.35 12.53 -18.77
CA VAL A 257 -4.09 13.29 -18.77
C VAL A 257 -3.47 13.32 -17.38
N GLY A 258 -4.27 13.54 -16.34
CA GLY A 258 -3.80 13.50 -14.96
C GLY A 258 -3.18 12.14 -14.61
N LEU A 259 -3.82 11.04 -15.01
CA LEU A 259 -3.31 9.67 -14.80
C LEU A 259 -1.95 9.49 -15.48
N ALA A 260 -1.82 9.94 -16.74
CA ALA A 260 -0.56 9.86 -17.47
C ALA A 260 0.58 10.63 -16.77
N VAL A 261 0.30 11.81 -16.21
CA VAL A 261 1.28 12.59 -15.42
C VAL A 261 1.60 11.89 -14.10
N ALA A 262 0.60 11.35 -13.40
CA ALA A 262 0.78 10.61 -12.16
C ALA A 262 1.68 9.38 -12.36
N ARG A 263 1.54 8.68 -13.49
CA ARG A 263 2.39 7.54 -13.83
C ARG A 263 3.84 7.92 -14.08
N LEU A 264 4.09 9.10 -14.64
CA LEU A 264 5.46 9.62 -14.77
C LEU A 264 6.07 9.89 -13.40
N VAL A 265 5.28 10.42 -12.46
CA VAL A 265 5.71 10.67 -11.07
C VAL A 265 5.91 9.38 -10.29
N GLU A 266 5.04 8.39 -10.42
CA GLU A 266 5.18 7.08 -9.79
C GLU A 266 6.49 6.39 -10.20
N ARG A 267 6.92 6.52 -11.46
CA ARG A 267 8.23 6.00 -11.91
C ARG A 267 9.43 6.68 -11.24
N LEU A 268 9.26 7.93 -10.81
CA LEU A 268 10.30 8.69 -10.12
C LEU A 268 10.23 8.52 -8.60
N PHE A 269 9.04 8.24 -8.06
CA PHE A 269 8.75 8.16 -6.62
C PHE A 269 7.75 7.03 -6.31
N PRO A 270 8.15 5.75 -6.45
CA PRO A 270 7.23 4.61 -6.37
C PRO A 270 6.56 4.43 -5.00
N HIS A 271 7.19 4.92 -3.92
CA HIS A 271 6.71 4.74 -2.55
C HIS A 271 5.88 5.93 -2.01
N THR A 272 5.73 7.02 -2.78
CA THR A 272 5.09 8.26 -2.31
C THR A 272 3.66 8.41 -2.83
N TRP A 273 2.76 7.50 -2.41
CA TRP A 273 1.37 7.43 -2.93
C TRP A 273 0.61 8.76 -2.83
N TRP A 274 0.81 9.53 -1.76
CA TRP A 274 0.13 10.82 -1.56
C TRP A 274 0.62 11.88 -2.56
N ALA A 275 1.90 11.85 -2.95
CA ALA A 275 2.44 12.76 -3.95
C ALA A 275 1.90 12.42 -5.34
N ILE A 276 1.81 11.13 -5.66
CA ILE A 276 1.19 10.64 -6.90
C ILE A 276 -0.26 11.11 -6.98
N LEU A 277 -1.04 10.95 -5.89
CA LEU A 277 -2.43 11.39 -5.82
C LEU A 277 -2.56 12.92 -5.94
N ALA A 278 -1.73 13.68 -5.22
CA ALA A 278 -1.76 15.15 -5.27
C ALA A 278 -1.43 15.66 -6.68
N VAL A 279 -0.39 15.12 -7.32
CA VAL A 279 -0.03 15.46 -8.69
C VAL A 279 -1.15 15.11 -9.67
N TRP A 280 -1.77 13.94 -9.51
CA TRP A 280 -2.92 13.53 -10.31
C TRP A 280 -4.06 14.56 -10.22
N VAL A 281 -4.50 14.90 -9.00
CA VAL A 281 -5.59 15.87 -8.76
C VAL A 281 -5.25 17.23 -9.36
N VAL A 282 -4.04 17.73 -9.14
CA VAL A 282 -3.60 19.04 -9.65
C VAL A 282 -3.54 19.03 -11.17
N ALA A 283 -2.95 18.01 -11.79
CA ALA A 283 -2.85 17.88 -13.24
C ALA A 283 -4.23 17.80 -13.90
N SER A 284 -5.14 16.99 -13.33
CA SER A 284 -6.53 16.91 -13.80
C SER A 284 -7.27 18.22 -13.63
N PHE A 285 -7.13 18.92 -12.50
CA PHE A 285 -7.76 20.21 -12.31
C PHE A 285 -7.25 21.26 -13.31
N VAL A 286 -5.93 21.38 -13.47
CA VAL A 286 -5.31 22.30 -14.43
C VAL A 286 -5.79 21.99 -15.85
N MET A 287 -5.77 20.73 -16.25
CA MET A 287 -6.21 20.33 -17.59
C MET A 287 -7.71 20.61 -17.79
N SER A 288 -8.57 20.30 -16.81
CA SER A 288 -10.00 20.62 -16.85
C SER A 288 -10.23 22.12 -17.05
N ARG A 289 -9.45 22.98 -16.37
CA ARG A 289 -9.50 24.45 -16.55
C ARG A 289 -9.03 24.89 -17.93
N VAL A 290 -8.02 24.24 -18.51
CA VAL A 290 -7.54 24.51 -19.87
C VAL A 290 -8.62 24.15 -20.90
N LEU A 291 -9.19 22.95 -20.81
CA LEU A 291 -10.26 22.47 -21.69
C LEU A 291 -11.51 23.37 -21.59
N ALA A 292 -11.92 23.69 -20.37
CA ALA A 292 -13.02 24.62 -20.10
C ALA A 292 -12.73 26.06 -20.57
N ARG A 293 -11.47 26.45 -20.81
CA ARG A 293 -11.15 27.77 -21.41
C ARG A 293 -11.20 27.73 -22.93
N TRP A 294 -10.85 26.60 -23.53
CA TRP A 294 -10.69 26.47 -24.98
C TRP A 294 -11.99 26.08 -25.69
N GLY A 295 -12.86 25.30 -25.05
CA GLY A 295 -14.18 24.91 -25.59
C GLY A 295 -14.10 23.95 -26.78
N PRO A 296 -15.22 23.28 -27.13
CA PRO A 296 -15.22 22.09 -27.99
C PRO A 296 -15.01 22.39 -29.48
N LEU A 297 -15.28 23.60 -29.97
CA LEU A 297 -15.19 23.93 -31.41
C LEU A 297 -13.85 24.55 -31.82
N ARG A 298 -12.90 24.72 -30.88
CA ARG A 298 -11.55 25.23 -31.22
C ARG A 298 -10.64 24.19 -31.82
N TRP A 299 -10.87 22.92 -31.50
CA TRP A 299 -10.08 21.82 -32.04
C TRP A 299 -10.84 21.22 -33.21
N GLY A 300 -10.12 20.94 -34.29
CA GLY A 300 -10.69 20.25 -35.42
C GLY A 300 -11.24 18.87 -35.00
N PRO A 301 -12.15 18.27 -35.80
CA PRO A 301 -12.71 16.95 -35.52
C PRO A 301 -11.63 15.87 -35.35
N TRP A 302 -10.50 16.00 -36.07
CA TRP A 302 -9.36 15.07 -35.96
C TRP A 302 -8.74 15.03 -34.57
N ALA A 303 -8.54 16.20 -33.94
CA ALA A 303 -7.92 16.30 -32.61
C ALA A 303 -8.86 15.75 -31.53
N HIS A 304 -10.17 15.94 -31.70
CA HIS A 304 -11.17 15.26 -30.86
C HIS A 304 -11.14 13.74 -31.07
N GLY A 305 -11.03 13.27 -32.31
CA GLY A 305 -10.91 11.84 -32.62
C GLY A 305 -9.69 11.20 -31.93
N LEU A 306 -8.52 11.84 -32.03
CA LEU A 306 -7.30 11.37 -31.35
C LEU A 306 -7.44 11.40 -29.83
N ALA A 307 -8.04 12.45 -29.26
CA ALA A 307 -8.26 12.55 -27.83
C ALA A 307 -9.18 11.42 -27.31
N TRP A 308 -10.24 11.09 -28.06
CA TRP A 308 -11.12 9.97 -27.74
C TRP A 308 -10.45 8.62 -27.91
N LEU A 309 -9.65 8.42 -28.96
CA LEU A 309 -8.85 7.20 -29.13
C LEU A 309 -7.93 6.98 -27.93
N PHE A 310 -7.27 8.05 -27.47
CA PHE A 310 -6.40 8.02 -26.30
C PHE A 310 -7.16 7.67 -25.01
N VAL A 311 -8.33 8.28 -24.77
CA VAL A 311 -9.18 7.96 -23.60
C VAL A 311 -9.66 6.50 -23.66
N THR A 312 -10.07 6.01 -24.83
CA THR A 312 -10.51 4.63 -25.02
C THR A 312 -9.37 3.64 -24.77
N ALA A 313 -8.18 3.89 -25.34
CA ALA A 313 -7.01 3.08 -25.08
C ALA A 313 -6.67 3.06 -23.58
N ALA A 314 -6.64 4.21 -22.92
CA ALA A 314 -6.42 4.29 -21.48
C ALA A 314 -7.47 3.49 -20.69
N ALA A 315 -8.75 3.61 -21.04
CA ALA A 315 -9.84 2.89 -20.37
C ALA A 315 -9.69 1.36 -20.44
N ILE A 316 -9.10 0.85 -21.51
CA ILE A 316 -8.87 -0.59 -21.70
C ILE A 316 -7.73 -1.11 -20.83
N PHE A 317 -6.68 -0.29 -20.60
CA PHE A 317 -5.44 -0.68 -19.92
C PHE A 317 -5.28 -0.16 -18.49
N VAL A 318 -6.25 0.55 -17.93
CA VAL A 318 -6.29 0.89 -16.49
C VAL A 318 -7.01 -0.22 -15.72
N THR A 319 -6.93 -0.23 -14.38
CA THR A 319 -7.72 -1.15 -13.55
C THR A 319 -9.20 -1.10 -13.91
N ALA A 320 -9.84 -2.27 -13.99
CA ALA A 320 -11.19 -2.41 -14.52
C ALA A 320 -12.25 -1.43 -13.98
N PRO A 321 -12.31 -1.07 -12.68
CA PRO A 321 -13.30 -0.11 -12.18
C PRO A 321 -13.08 1.28 -12.75
N VAL A 322 -11.81 1.71 -12.83
CA VAL A 322 -11.44 2.99 -13.44
C VAL A 322 -11.72 2.93 -14.94
N GLY A 323 -11.42 1.81 -15.58
CA GLY A 323 -11.65 1.59 -17.01
C GLY A 323 -13.13 1.70 -17.36
N LEU A 324 -14.00 1.10 -16.55
CA LEU A 324 -15.45 1.18 -16.70
C LEU A 324 -15.99 2.57 -16.40
N LEU A 325 -15.44 3.30 -15.43
CA LEU A 325 -15.78 4.72 -15.22
C LEU A 325 -15.42 5.57 -16.44
N LEU A 326 -14.26 5.31 -17.04
CA LEU A 326 -13.83 6.00 -18.26
C LEU A 326 -14.76 5.65 -19.44
N ILE A 327 -15.11 4.37 -19.64
CA ILE A 327 -16.08 3.96 -20.66
C ILE A 327 -17.46 4.55 -20.41
N ALA A 328 -17.95 4.52 -19.18
CA ALA A 328 -19.22 5.14 -18.81
C ALA A 328 -19.21 6.63 -19.17
N GLY A 329 -18.11 7.33 -18.87
CA GLY A 329 -17.94 8.70 -19.29
C GLY A 329 -17.87 8.87 -20.82
N ILE A 330 -17.17 7.98 -21.55
CA ILE A 330 -17.12 7.97 -23.03
C ILE A 330 -18.55 7.86 -23.59
N VAL A 331 -19.34 6.93 -23.04
CA VAL A 331 -20.73 6.70 -23.43
C VAL A 331 -21.58 7.93 -23.10
N VAL A 332 -21.52 8.47 -21.88
CA VAL A 332 -22.27 9.67 -21.49
C VAL A 332 -21.86 10.88 -22.35
N SER A 333 -20.60 11.02 -22.70
CA SER A 333 -20.12 12.12 -23.55
C SER A 333 -20.53 11.96 -25.01
N SER A 334 -20.58 10.73 -25.51
CA SER A 334 -20.91 10.40 -26.89
C SER A 334 -22.42 10.37 -27.12
N PHE A 335 -23.14 9.58 -26.33
CA PHE A 335 -24.58 9.37 -26.37
C PHE A 335 -25.38 10.40 -25.58
N GLY A 336 -24.79 11.08 -24.59
CA GLY A 336 -25.45 12.20 -23.90
C GLY A 336 -25.88 13.31 -24.87
N ARG A 337 -25.23 13.42 -26.03
CA ARG A 337 -25.66 14.31 -27.12
C ARG A 337 -26.94 13.84 -27.82
N VAL A 338 -27.17 12.53 -27.88
CA VAL A 338 -28.44 11.95 -28.34
C VAL A 338 -29.50 12.14 -27.27
N LEU A 339 -29.16 11.85 -26.01
CA LEU A 339 -30.08 11.94 -24.88
C LEU A 339 -30.53 13.38 -24.60
N ALA A 340 -29.65 14.37 -24.70
CA ALA A 340 -29.98 15.79 -24.50
C ALA A 340 -31.02 16.33 -25.51
N ARG A 341 -31.33 15.55 -26.56
CA ARG A 341 -32.37 15.86 -27.55
C ARG A 341 -33.72 15.23 -27.26
N VAL A 342 -33.78 14.29 -26.31
CA VAL A 342 -35.04 13.71 -25.83
C VAL A 342 -35.83 14.80 -25.10
N ARG A 343 -37.15 14.82 -25.26
CA ARG A 343 -38.00 15.75 -24.50
C ARG A 343 -37.89 15.44 -23.01
N ARG A 344 -37.79 16.47 -22.18
CA ARG A 344 -37.76 16.30 -20.73
C ARG A 344 -39.04 15.57 -20.28
N PRO A 345 -38.93 14.40 -19.62
CA PRO A 345 -40.10 13.72 -19.08
C PRO A 345 -40.79 14.64 -18.07
N GLN A 346 -42.10 14.79 -18.20
CA GLN A 346 -42.93 15.63 -17.33
C GLN A 346 -43.43 14.85 -16.10
N THR A 347 -43.47 13.52 -16.21
CA THR A 347 -43.89 12.62 -15.14
C THR A 347 -42.82 11.59 -14.81
N PHE A 348 -42.87 11.04 -13.59
CA PHE A 348 -42.00 9.94 -13.18
C PHE A 348 -42.20 8.68 -14.06
N THR A 349 -43.44 8.43 -14.48
CA THR A 349 -43.78 7.33 -15.38
C THR A 349 -43.14 7.48 -16.76
N GLU A 350 -43.11 8.69 -17.32
CA GLU A 350 -42.39 8.98 -18.57
C GLU A 350 -40.87 8.82 -18.41
N LEU A 351 -40.32 9.17 -17.24
CA LEU A 351 -38.90 8.97 -16.94
C LEU A 351 -38.56 7.47 -16.93
N LEU A 352 -39.35 6.65 -16.22
CA LEU A 352 -39.16 5.19 -16.15
C LEU A 352 -39.33 4.50 -17.51
N ARG A 353 -40.17 5.03 -18.40
CA ARG A 353 -40.30 4.52 -19.78
C ARG A 353 -39.15 4.96 -20.69
N SER A 354 -38.40 5.99 -20.32
CA SER A 354 -37.25 6.41 -21.12
C SER A 354 -36.09 5.41 -20.96
N PRO A 355 -35.27 5.19 -21.99
CA PRO A 355 -34.10 4.31 -21.89
C PRO A 355 -32.97 4.90 -21.02
N LEU A 356 -33.07 6.18 -20.65
CA LEU A 356 -32.03 6.94 -19.96
C LEU A 356 -31.72 6.41 -18.54
N PRO A 357 -32.68 6.31 -17.60
CA PRO A 357 -32.39 5.81 -16.25
C PRO A 357 -31.88 4.36 -16.28
N TRP A 358 -32.39 3.51 -17.17
CA TRP A 358 -31.95 2.12 -17.29
C TRP A 358 -30.54 1.97 -17.85
N ALA A 359 -30.18 2.75 -18.88
CA ALA A 359 -28.82 2.77 -19.40
C ALA A 359 -27.84 3.25 -18.32
N LEU A 360 -28.15 4.36 -17.64
CA LEU A 360 -27.32 4.89 -16.56
C LEU A 360 -27.18 3.88 -15.42
N LEU A 361 -28.28 3.30 -14.96
CA LEU A 361 -28.29 2.28 -13.92
C LEU A 361 -27.39 1.10 -14.28
N THR A 362 -27.51 0.57 -15.51
CA THR A 362 -26.65 -0.51 -16.01
C THR A 362 -25.17 -0.13 -16.00
N PHE A 363 -24.80 1.08 -16.45
CA PHE A 363 -23.39 1.50 -16.43
C PHE A 363 -22.82 1.62 -15.01
N TYR A 364 -23.56 2.19 -14.07
CA TYR A 364 -23.06 2.29 -12.69
C TYR A 364 -23.04 0.93 -12.00
N THR A 365 -24.00 0.07 -12.31
CA THR A 365 -23.92 -1.33 -11.93
C THR A 365 -22.63 -1.97 -12.43
N LEU A 366 -22.22 -1.76 -13.69
CA LEU A 366 -20.94 -2.27 -14.21
C LEU A 366 -19.72 -1.71 -13.46
N VAL A 367 -19.71 -0.42 -13.12
CA VAL A 367 -18.64 0.19 -12.31
C VAL A 367 -18.58 -0.44 -10.92
N GLY A 368 -19.73 -0.57 -10.26
CA GLY A 368 -19.85 -1.23 -8.97
C GLY A 368 -19.37 -2.68 -9.04
N LEU A 369 -19.80 -3.41 -10.07
CA LEU A 369 -19.35 -4.77 -10.37
C LEU A 369 -17.83 -4.85 -10.44
N ALA A 370 -17.19 -4.00 -11.23
CA ALA A 370 -15.75 -4.01 -11.32
C ALA A 370 -15.07 -3.63 -10.00
N TYR A 371 -15.61 -2.67 -9.26
CA TYR A 371 -15.10 -2.35 -7.92
C TYR A 371 -15.20 -3.55 -6.98
N TYR A 372 -16.29 -4.32 -7.04
CA TYR A 372 -16.43 -5.58 -6.30
C TYR A 372 -15.56 -6.72 -6.86
N ALA A 373 -15.18 -6.65 -8.14
CA ALA A 373 -14.22 -7.52 -8.82
C ALA A 373 -12.76 -7.20 -8.50
N THR A 374 -12.49 -6.16 -7.71
CA THR A 374 -11.12 -5.77 -7.40
C THR A 374 -10.77 -6.31 -6.02
N PRO A 375 -9.79 -7.21 -5.91
CA PRO A 375 -9.32 -7.69 -4.62
C PRO A 375 -8.70 -6.56 -3.77
N PRO A 376 -8.57 -6.73 -2.43
CA PRO A 376 -9.00 -7.89 -1.65
C PRO A 376 -10.53 -8.04 -1.60
N VAL A 377 -10.99 -9.29 -1.60
CA VAL A 377 -12.38 -9.69 -1.38
C VAL A 377 -12.51 -10.15 0.07
N SER A 378 -13.34 -9.47 0.86
CA SER A 378 -13.55 -9.81 2.26
C SER A 378 -14.72 -10.77 2.45
N PHE A 379 -14.67 -11.63 3.46
CA PHE A 379 -15.74 -12.51 3.93
C PHE A 379 -15.84 -12.38 5.45
N GLN A 380 -17.02 -12.57 6.03
CA GLN A 380 -17.09 -12.65 7.49
C GLN A 380 -16.35 -13.90 7.95
N ARG A 381 -15.41 -13.81 8.89
CA ARG A 381 -14.74 -14.99 9.41
C ARG A 381 -15.75 -15.94 10.07
N ALA A 382 -15.55 -17.23 9.84
CA ALA A 382 -16.22 -18.31 10.51
C ALA A 382 -15.23 -19.32 11.08
N VAL A 383 -15.53 -19.79 12.29
CA VAL A 383 -14.86 -20.92 12.93
C VAL A 383 -15.89 -22.02 13.08
N VAL A 384 -15.64 -23.16 12.44
CA VAL A 384 -16.49 -24.35 12.49
C VAL A 384 -15.79 -25.41 13.32
N THR A 385 -16.41 -25.79 14.42
CA THR A 385 -15.93 -26.90 15.25
C THR A 385 -16.42 -28.20 14.64
N THR A 386 -15.50 -29.12 14.36
CA THR A 386 -15.77 -30.47 13.84
C THR A 386 -15.20 -31.54 14.78
N PRO A 387 -15.56 -32.83 14.63
CA PRO A 387 -14.94 -33.91 15.39
C PRO A 387 -13.42 -33.99 15.23
N SER A 388 -12.88 -33.52 14.10
CA SER A 388 -11.46 -33.56 13.77
C SER A 388 -10.71 -32.28 14.14
N GLY A 389 -11.34 -31.33 14.83
CA GLY A 389 -10.75 -30.04 15.22
C GLY A 389 -11.52 -28.83 14.70
N TYR A 390 -10.82 -27.71 14.53
CA TYR A 390 -11.43 -26.46 14.04
C TYR A 390 -11.13 -26.24 12.56
N ARG A 391 -12.10 -25.70 11.83
CA ARG A 391 -11.94 -25.18 10.47
C ARG A 391 -12.20 -23.69 10.49
N VAL A 392 -11.25 -22.91 9.97
CA VAL A 392 -11.33 -21.45 9.92
C VAL A 392 -11.34 -21.00 8.46
N GLY A 393 -12.16 -20.00 8.14
CA GLY A 393 -12.19 -19.36 6.83
C GLY A 393 -13.32 -18.36 6.70
N GLY A 394 -13.50 -17.80 5.50
CA GLY A 394 -14.56 -16.88 5.16
C GLY A 394 -15.91 -17.58 5.06
N PHE A 395 -16.89 -17.17 5.86
CA PHE A 395 -18.26 -17.67 5.77
C PHE A 395 -18.88 -17.31 4.41
N LEU A 396 -19.27 -18.33 3.65
CA LEU A 396 -19.98 -18.17 2.39
C LEU A 396 -21.49 -18.28 2.61
N SER A 397 -21.94 -19.42 3.14
CA SER A 397 -23.36 -19.67 3.41
C SER A 397 -23.57 -20.91 4.29
N ARG A 398 -24.84 -21.09 4.71
CA ARG A 398 -25.32 -22.31 5.37
C ARG A 398 -26.58 -22.80 4.65
N SER A 399 -26.58 -24.05 4.18
CA SER A 399 -27.70 -24.64 3.44
C SER A 399 -27.90 -26.09 3.85
N GLY A 400 -29.12 -26.48 4.21
CA GLY A 400 -29.41 -27.86 4.64
C GLY A 400 -28.65 -28.31 5.89
N GLY A 401 -28.12 -27.39 6.69
CA GLY A 401 -27.24 -27.67 7.83
C GLY A 401 -25.76 -27.68 7.49
N ASP A 402 -25.39 -27.89 6.23
CA ASP A 402 -24.02 -27.80 5.74
C ASP A 402 -23.50 -26.36 5.83
N VAL A 403 -22.21 -26.21 6.10
CA VAL A 403 -21.52 -24.92 6.15
C VAL A 403 -20.51 -24.84 5.01
N TYR A 404 -20.56 -23.76 4.25
CA TYR A 404 -19.60 -23.47 3.19
C TYR A 404 -18.64 -22.39 3.66
N LEU A 405 -17.35 -22.73 3.71
CA LEU A 405 -16.27 -21.80 3.99
C LEU A 405 -15.48 -21.52 2.73
N VAL A 406 -14.98 -20.31 2.61
CA VAL A 406 -13.93 -19.95 1.67
C VAL A 406 -12.61 -20.04 2.42
N THR A 407 -11.63 -20.72 1.84
CA THR A 407 -10.28 -20.84 2.40
C THR A 407 -9.27 -20.51 1.32
N CYS A 408 -8.12 -20.02 1.73
CA CYS A 408 -6.98 -19.78 0.85
C CYS A 408 -5.69 -20.05 1.61
N THR A 409 -4.56 -20.03 0.90
CA THR A 409 -3.23 -20.09 1.47
C THR A 409 -2.65 -18.67 1.46
N PRO A 410 -2.29 -18.09 2.61
CA PRO A 410 -1.75 -16.74 2.69
C PRO A 410 -0.34 -16.69 2.11
N LEU A 411 0.01 -15.55 1.52
CA LEU A 411 1.33 -15.27 0.97
C LEU A 411 1.92 -14.04 1.66
N ALA A 412 3.24 -13.93 1.61
CA ALA A 412 3.98 -12.95 2.42
C ALA A 412 3.70 -11.49 2.06
N ASP A 413 3.31 -11.21 0.83
CA ASP A 413 2.99 -9.89 0.30
C ASP A 413 1.51 -9.48 0.47
N ALA A 414 0.82 -10.08 1.45
CA ALA A 414 -0.62 -9.89 1.72
C ALA A 414 -1.49 -10.28 0.53
N THR A 415 -1.03 -11.25 -0.26
CA THR A 415 -1.82 -11.90 -1.31
C THR A 415 -2.16 -13.34 -0.91
N SER A 416 -2.91 -14.05 -1.75
CA SER A 416 -3.37 -15.40 -1.51
C SER A 416 -3.27 -16.28 -2.75
N THR A 417 -3.18 -17.58 -2.50
CA THR A 417 -3.24 -18.64 -3.50
C THR A 417 -4.14 -19.78 -3.01
N ASP A 418 -4.36 -20.79 -3.85
CA ASP A 418 -5.17 -21.99 -3.57
C ASP A 418 -6.56 -21.67 -3.02
N GLU A 419 -7.16 -20.60 -3.53
CA GLU A 419 -8.49 -20.15 -3.16
C GLU A 419 -9.53 -21.22 -3.49
N ARG A 420 -10.30 -21.66 -2.49
CA ARG A 420 -11.29 -22.73 -2.66
C ARG A 420 -12.48 -22.58 -1.73
N VAL A 421 -13.58 -23.21 -2.14
CA VAL A 421 -14.77 -23.37 -1.30
C VAL A 421 -14.75 -24.75 -0.64
N VAL A 422 -14.73 -24.79 0.68
CA VAL A 422 -14.77 -26.00 1.51
C VAL A 422 -16.19 -26.19 2.04
N ARG A 423 -16.78 -27.36 1.76
CA ARG A 423 -18.06 -27.78 2.34
C ARG A 423 -17.81 -28.63 3.59
N ILE A 424 -18.44 -28.27 4.70
CA ILE A 424 -18.47 -29.04 5.94
C ILE A 424 -19.89 -29.59 6.10
N GLY A 425 -20.01 -30.92 6.10
CA GLY A 425 -21.30 -31.60 6.17
C GLY A 425 -22.01 -31.33 7.50
N ALA A 426 -23.34 -31.24 7.47
CA ALA A 426 -24.17 -30.94 8.64
C ALA A 426 -23.88 -31.89 9.84
N GLY A 427 -23.57 -33.16 9.58
CA GLY A 427 -23.23 -34.15 10.61
C GLY A 427 -21.89 -33.90 11.31
N ASP A 428 -20.98 -33.19 10.64
CA ASP A 428 -19.64 -32.85 11.14
C ASP A 428 -19.61 -31.49 11.84
N VAL A 429 -20.66 -30.67 11.72
CA VAL A 429 -20.73 -29.37 12.39
C VAL A 429 -21.15 -29.56 13.85
N ARG A 430 -20.23 -29.34 14.78
CA ARG A 430 -20.49 -29.31 16.23
C ARG A 430 -20.77 -27.90 16.74
N GLY A 431 -20.20 -26.89 16.09
CA GLY A 431 -20.38 -25.48 16.42
C GLY A 431 -20.02 -24.59 15.24
N LEU A 432 -20.64 -23.42 15.16
CA LEU A 432 -20.37 -22.40 14.15
C LEU A 432 -20.37 -21.04 14.84
N VAL A 433 -19.23 -20.36 14.82
CA VAL A 433 -19.10 -18.97 15.27
C VAL A 433 -18.81 -18.12 14.04
N ILE A 434 -19.63 -17.11 13.79
CA ILE A 434 -19.45 -16.13 12.70
C ILE A 434 -19.17 -14.76 13.33
N GLY A 435 -18.12 -14.09 12.88
CA GLY A 435 -17.70 -12.79 13.37
C GLY A 435 -16.19 -12.70 13.62
N GLY A 436 -15.74 -11.57 14.16
CA GLY A 436 -14.32 -11.24 14.31
C GLY A 436 -13.79 -10.37 13.16
N SER A 437 -12.50 -10.44 12.89
CA SER A 437 -11.89 -9.83 11.70
C SER A 437 -12.38 -10.53 10.43
N ASP A 438 -12.67 -9.77 9.38
CA ASP A 438 -13.03 -10.36 8.08
C ASP A 438 -11.87 -11.21 7.54
N ASP A 439 -12.19 -12.36 6.97
CA ASP A 439 -11.24 -13.16 6.20
C ASP A 439 -11.09 -12.55 4.80
N GLN A 440 -9.85 -12.35 4.35
CA GLN A 440 -9.59 -11.65 3.09
C GLN A 440 -8.91 -12.56 2.07
N ILE A 441 -9.30 -12.39 0.82
CA ILE A 441 -8.70 -13.06 -0.32
C ILE A 441 -8.21 -12.00 -1.28
N ASP A 442 -6.92 -11.99 -1.56
CA ASP A 442 -6.30 -11.05 -2.49
C ASP A 442 -5.39 -11.81 -3.43
N SER A 443 -5.83 -12.05 -4.66
CA SER A 443 -4.99 -12.69 -5.68
C SER A 443 -3.74 -11.87 -6.06
N GLY A 444 -3.61 -10.63 -5.57
CA GLY A 444 -2.63 -9.64 -6.04
C GLY A 444 -2.97 -9.07 -7.43
N GLU A 445 -3.95 -9.66 -8.10
CA GLU A 445 -4.35 -9.24 -9.43
C GLU A 445 -5.17 -7.96 -9.35
N ARG A 446 -4.83 -7.00 -10.21
CA ARG A 446 -5.60 -5.79 -10.46
C ARG A 446 -5.93 -5.78 -11.95
N PRO A 447 -6.87 -6.63 -12.40
CA PRO A 447 -7.07 -6.87 -13.82
C PRO A 447 -7.49 -5.57 -14.51
N SER A 448 -6.91 -5.37 -15.69
CA SER A 448 -7.39 -4.35 -16.61
C SER A 448 -8.75 -4.75 -17.16
N LEU A 449 -9.49 -3.80 -17.74
CA LEU A 449 -10.75 -4.16 -18.40
C LEU A 449 -10.52 -5.14 -19.56
N ALA A 450 -9.38 -5.03 -20.25
CA ALA A 450 -8.98 -6.00 -21.26
C ALA A 450 -8.84 -7.40 -20.68
N ALA A 451 -8.17 -7.53 -19.51
CA ALA A 451 -7.97 -8.83 -18.85
C ALA A 451 -9.30 -9.46 -18.42
N LEU A 452 -10.23 -8.67 -17.86
CA LEU A 452 -11.56 -9.17 -17.55
C LEU A 452 -12.33 -9.59 -18.81
N ALA A 453 -12.22 -8.83 -19.90
CA ALA A 453 -12.91 -9.14 -21.15
C ALA A 453 -12.37 -10.41 -21.81
N THR A 454 -11.06 -10.62 -21.82
CA THR A 454 -10.44 -11.85 -22.36
C THR A 454 -10.77 -13.05 -21.47
N GLY A 455 -10.69 -12.90 -20.15
CA GLY A 455 -11.06 -13.96 -19.21
C GLY A 455 -12.54 -14.37 -19.33
N ALA A 456 -13.46 -13.40 -19.47
CA ALA A 456 -14.87 -13.69 -19.70
C ALA A 456 -15.16 -14.42 -21.03
N LEU A 457 -14.27 -14.30 -22.01
CA LEU A 457 -14.32 -15.03 -23.29
C LEU A 457 -13.61 -16.40 -23.22
N GLY A 458 -13.09 -16.79 -22.06
CA GLY A 458 -12.30 -18.01 -21.89
C GLY A 458 -10.91 -17.95 -22.52
N VAL A 459 -10.42 -16.74 -22.83
CA VAL A 459 -9.07 -16.52 -23.34
C VAL A 459 -8.17 -16.18 -22.16
N ASP A 460 -7.23 -17.07 -21.86
CA ASP A 460 -6.23 -16.90 -20.80
C ASP A 460 -5.13 -15.90 -21.22
N ALA A 461 -5.53 -14.65 -21.44
CA ALA A 461 -4.64 -13.55 -21.77
C ALA A 461 -4.60 -12.56 -20.61
N HIS A 462 -3.38 -12.15 -20.25
CA HIS A 462 -3.08 -11.21 -19.18
C HIS A 462 -2.55 -9.88 -19.74
N PRO A 463 -3.37 -9.10 -20.47
CA PRO A 463 -2.93 -7.83 -21.01
C PRO A 463 -2.50 -6.89 -19.87
N PRO A 464 -1.42 -6.11 -20.06
CA PRO A 464 -0.80 -5.34 -18.99
C PRO A 464 -1.76 -4.28 -18.44
N THR A 465 -1.91 -4.22 -17.13
CA THR A 465 -2.54 -3.08 -16.44
C THR A 465 -1.51 -1.95 -16.33
N LEU A 466 -1.53 -1.00 -17.28
CA LEU A 466 -0.59 0.12 -17.35
C LEU A 466 -0.73 1.10 -16.18
N PHE A 467 -1.93 1.19 -15.59
CA PHE A 467 -2.25 2.00 -14.44
C PHE A 467 -2.94 1.15 -13.37
N ARG A 468 -2.17 0.73 -12.37
CA ARG A 468 -2.68 -0.01 -11.22
C ARG A 468 -3.15 1.01 -10.18
N VAL A 469 -4.45 1.00 -9.92
CA VAL A 469 -5.04 1.80 -8.84
C VAL A 469 -5.56 0.82 -7.81
N ASP A 470 -4.88 0.74 -6.67
CA ASP A 470 -5.36 0.01 -5.50
C ASP A 470 -6.50 0.80 -4.89
N LEU A 471 -7.73 0.44 -5.24
CA LEU A 471 -8.95 1.07 -4.74
C LEU A 471 -9.34 0.57 -3.33
N ARG A 472 -8.59 -0.40 -2.81
CA ARG A 472 -8.81 -1.06 -1.53
C ARG A 472 -7.47 -1.17 -0.81
N ALA A 473 -7.49 -0.91 0.49
CA ALA A 473 -6.33 -1.13 1.34
C ALA A 473 -6.00 -2.62 1.37
N ARG A 474 -4.71 -2.96 1.28
CA ARG A 474 -4.23 -4.33 1.51
C ARG A 474 -4.43 -4.68 2.98
N ARG A 475 -4.75 -5.94 3.24
CA ARG A 475 -4.88 -6.53 4.59
C ARG A 475 -4.35 -7.96 4.54
N GLY A 476 -4.00 -8.52 5.70
CA GLY A 476 -3.64 -9.93 5.78
C GLY A 476 -4.73 -10.83 5.18
N THR A 477 -4.31 -11.80 4.38
CA THR A 477 -5.19 -12.76 3.72
C THR A 477 -5.33 -14.04 4.56
N CYS A 478 -6.39 -14.81 4.33
CA CYS A 478 -6.55 -16.18 4.83
C CYS A 478 -6.37 -16.31 6.36
N ALA A 479 -7.06 -15.48 7.15
CA ALA A 479 -6.85 -15.36 8.58
C ALA A 479 -7.04 -16.71 9.30
N GLY A 480 -5.94 -17.30 9.80
CA GLY A 480 -5.94 -18.54 10.56
C GLY A 480 -5.86 -19.83 9.73
N ALA A 481 -5.46 -19.77 8.46
CA ALA A 481 -5.06 -20.95 7.72
C ALA A 481 -3.67 -21.40 8.21
N LEU A 482 -3.62 -22.52 8.96
CA LEU A 482 -2.35 -23.19 9.24
C LEU A 482 -1.84 -23.89 7.97
N PRO A 483 -0.51 -24.05 7.80
CA PRO A 483 0.05 -24.86 6.73
C PRO A 483 -0.58 -26.26 6.74
N SER A 484 -0.90 -26.82 5.57
CA SER A 484 -1.56 -28.13 5.49
C SER A 484 -0.71 -29.28 6.02
N SER A 485 0.61 -29.09 6.08
CA SER A 485 1.62 -30.00 6.63
C SER A 485 2.98 -29.31 6.67
N LEU A 486 3.77 -29.49 7.72
CA LEU A 486 5.17 -29.06 7.77
C LEU A 486 6.09 -30.21 7.32
N THR A 487 6.95 -29.96 6.33
CA THR A 487 7.94 -30.96 5.88
C THR A 487 9.12 -31.06 6.85
N VAL A 488 9.55 -29.94 7.42
CA VAL A 488 10.57 -29.85 8.47
C VAL A 488 9.97 -29.16 9.70
N GLY A 489 10.25 -29.70 10.87
CA GLY A 489 9.74 -29.21 12.15
C GLY A 489 8.30 -29.65 12.46
N THR A 490 7.85 -29.23 13.63
CA THR A 490 6.51 -29.54 14.16
C THR A 490 5.98 -28.34 14.93
N GLU A 491 4.68 -28.09 14.87
CA GLU A 491 4.07 -27.07 15.72
C GLU A 491 4.15 -27.46 17.20
N ASP A 492 4.47 -26.49 18.06
CA ASP A 492 4.40 -26.65 19.50
C ASP A 492 3.49 -25.57 20.12
N PRO A 493 2.21 -25.89 20.38
CA PRO A 493 1.26 -24.97 20.97
C PRO A 493 1.67 -24.42 22.35
N ALA A 494 2.60 -25.07 23.06
CA ALA A 494 3.09 -24.58 24.35
C ALA A 494 3.86 -23.26 24.24
N LEU A 495 4.47 -23.00 23.07
CA LEU A 495 5.16 -21.75 22.75
C LEU A 495 4.22 -20.68 22.17
N GLY A 496 2.97 -21.04 21.90
CA GLY A 496 1.97 -20.18 21.26
C GLY A 496 1.51 -20.70 19.90
N THR A 497 0.41 -20.14 19.40
CA THR A 497 -0.16 -20.55 18.11
C THR A 497 0.81 -20.27 16.96
N GLY A 498 1.08 -21.28 16.13
CA GLY A 498 1.96 -21.16 14.96
C GLY A 498 3.46 -21.17 15.29
N ALA A 499 3.86 -21.46 16.53
CA ALA A 499 5.25 -21.68 16.87
C ALA A 499 5.71 -23.05 16.35
N ILE A 500 6.81 -23.08 15.59
CA ILE A 500 7.38 -24.26 14.95
C ILE A 500 8.72 -24.55 15.61
N ILE A 501 8.87 -25.76 16.14
CA ILE A 501 10.14 -26.29 16.64
C ILE A 501 10.72 -27.24 15.59
N GLY A 502 12.03 -27.42 15.57
CA GLY A 502 12.65 -28.33 14.61
C GLY A 502 13.75 -29.19 15.19
N PRO A 503 14.28 -30.11 14.36
CA PRO A 503 15.27 -31.07 14.80
C PRO A 503 16.60 -30.38 15.10
N ALA A 504 17.43 -31.03 15.91
CA ALA A 504 18.84 -30.65 15.99
C ALA A 504 19.53 -30.93 14.64
N PRO A 505 20.48 -30.08 14.20
CA PRO A 505 21.23 -30.36 13.00
C PRO A 505 22.05 -31.65 13.14
N ALA A 506 22.35 -32.29 12.01
CA ALA A 506 23.06 -33.57 12.01
C ALA A 506 24.41 -33.48 12.74
N GLY A 507 24.62 -34.37 13.73
CA GLY A 507 25.82 -34.34 14.56
C GLY A 507 25.85 -33.23 15.61
N GLY A 508 24.75 -32.51 15.84
CA GLY A 508 24.65 -31.46 16.86
C GLY A 508 25.42 -30.19 16.51
N ARG A 509 25.71 -29.97 15.23
CA ARG A 509 26.50 -28.84 14.72
C ARG A 509 25.80 -28.24 13.50
N ALA A 510 25.73 -26.91 13.45
CA ALA A 510 25.20 -26.20 12.29
C ALA A 510 26.06 -26.46 11.04
N SER A 511 25.49 -26.34 9.84
CA SER A 511 26.24 -26.40 8.58
C SER A 511 27.39 -25.38 8.62
N ASP A 512 28.61 -25.88 8.47
CA ASP A 512 29.86 -25.11 8.56
C ASP A 512 30.03 -24.29 9.86
N GLY A 513 29.22 -24.62 10.88
CA GLY A 513 29.26 -23.99 12.20
C GLY A 513 30.47 -24.43 13.00
N GLU A 514 30.62 -23.92 14.21
CA GLU A 514 31.74 -24.21 15.10
C GLU A 514 31.46 -25.45 15.99
N PRO A 515 32.49 -26.05 16.61
CA PRO A 515 32.27 -27.14 17.55
C PRO A 515 31.42 -26.69 18.75
N PRO A 516 30.50 -27.54 19.23
CA PRO A 516 29.59 -27.18 20.30
C PRO A 516 30.32 -27.05 21.64
N ILE A 517 29.74 -26.29 22.57
CA ILE A 517 30.34 -25.86 23.84
C ILE A 517 30.81 -27.04 24.71
N GLN A 518 30.15 -28.18 24.61
CA GLN A 518 30.46 -29.41 25.33
C GLN A 518 31.84 -29.96 24.96
N ASP A 519 32.31 -29.67 23.75
CA ASP A 519 33.58 -30.18 23.22
C ASP A 519 34.73 -29.20 23.45
N THR A 520 34.43 -27.92 23.67
CA THR A 520 35.42 -26.83 23.69
C THR A 520 35.62 -26.19 25.06
N THR A 521 34.64 -26.34 25.97
CA THR A 521 34.58 -25.57 27.22
C THR A 521 34.59 -26.48 28.44
N PRO A 522 35.22 -26.07 29.57
CA PRO A 522 35.15 -26.82 30.82
C PRO A 522 33.72 -27.19 31.22
N ALA A 523 33.50 -28.47 31.55
CA ALA A 523 32.18 -29.05 31.82
C ALA A 523 31.28 -28.26 32.79
N PRO A 524 31.78 -27.62 33.88
CA PRO A 524 30.94 -26.81 34.75
C PRO A 524 30.32 -25.60 34.05
N ILE A 525 31.09 -24.92 33.21
CA ILE A 525 30.63 -23.73 32.47
C ILE A 525 29.71 -24.15 31.33
N ALA A 526 30.08 -25.19 30.57
CA ALA A 526 29.22 -25.73 29.53
C ALA A 526 27.85 -26.18 30.07
N ARG A 527 27.82 -26.80 31.26
CA ARG A 527 26.57 -27.17 31.94
C ARG A 527 25.75 -25.94 32.32
N LEU A 528 26.39 -24.91 32.89
CA LEU A 528 25.72 -23.69 33.31
C LEU A 528 25.14 -22.91 32.13
N ALA A 529 25.93 -22.78 31.06
CA ALA A 529 25.54 -22.14 29.81
C ALA A 529 24.30 -22.80 29.21
N ARG A 530 24.29 -24.13 29.12
CA ARG A 530 23.15 -24.89 28.59
C ARG A 530 21.94 -24.88 29.50
N LEU A 531 22.12 -24.79 30.81
CA LEU A 531 21.00 -24.75 31.76
C LEU A 531 20.15 -23.49 31.62
N TYR A 532 20.76 -22.37 31.25
CA TYR A 532 20.10 -21.06 31.15
C TYR A 532 20.08 -20.49 29.73
N GLU A 533 20.39 -21.30 28.73
CA GLU A 533 20.30 -20.93 27.32
C GLU A 533 18.86 -20.51 26.99
N PRO A 534 18.63 -19.36 26.32
CA PRO A 534 17.30 -18.92 25.96
C PRO A 534 16.70 -19.79 24.86
N THR A 535 15.37 -19.87 24.81
CA THR A 535 14.66 -20.26 23.59
C THR A 535 14.41 -19.02 22.77
N LEU A 536 15.05 -18.91 21.60
CA LEU A 536 14.88 -17.76 20.71
C LEU A 536 13.76 -18.04 19.70
N GLU A 537 12.78 -17.15 19.62
CA GLU A 537 11.75 -17.16 18.59
C GLU A 537 11.99 -16.05 17.57
N VAL A 538 11.88 -16.40 16.28
CA VAL A 538 11.98 -15.47 15.15
C VAL A 538 10.74 -15.65 14.28
N SER A 539 10.20 -14.56 13.73
CA SER A 539 9.06 -14.65 12.81
C SER A 539 9.43 -15.52 11.61
N VAL A 540 8.53 -16.44 11.23
CA VAL A 540 8.67 -17.23 9.99
C VAL A 540 8.69 -16.33 8.75
N ALA A 541 8.13 -15.12 8.85
CA ALA A 541 8.18 -14.16 7.77
C ALA A 541 9.49 -13.37 7.70
N ASP A 542 10.30 -13.41 8.75
CA ASP A 542 11.62 -12.78 8.72
C ASP A 542 12.56 -13.61 7.86
N ARG A 543 13.19 -12.95 6.89
CA ARG A 543 14.12 -13.55 5.92
C ARG A 543 15.36 -14.14 6.58
N PHE A 544 15.68 -13.69 7.80
CA PHE A 544 16.87 -14.13 8.51
C PHE A 544 16.52 -14.69 9.88
N TRP A 545 17.35 -15.62 10.32
CA TRP A 545 17.31 -16.26 11.62
C TRP A 545 18.74 -16.32 12.17
N PRO A 546 18.95 -16.64 13.46
CA PRO A 546 20.30 -16.84 13.99
C PRO A 546 21.03 -17.93 13.21
N VAL A 547 22.18 -17.65 12.61
CA VAL A 547 22.99 -18.62 11.85
C VAL A 547 24.42 -18.69 12.36
N SER A 548 25.16 -19.73 11.99
CA SER A 548 26.61 -19.74 12.17
C SER A 548 27.30 -18.71 11.26
N VAL A 549 28.37 -18.08 11.74
CA VAL A 549 29.23 -17.22 10.90
C VAL A 549 29.79 -18.01 9.71
N GLY A 550 30.08 -19.30 9.91
CA GLY A 550 30.57 -20.18 8.85
C GLY A 550 29.58 -20.31 7.69
N ALA A 551 28.28 -20.39 7.97
CA ALA A 551 27.25 -20.46 6.92
C ALA A 551 27.29 -19.24 5.97
N VAL A 552 27.58 -18.04 6.49
CA VAL A 552 27.67 -16.81 5.68
C VAL A 552 28.94 -16.75 4.83
N LEU A 553 29.99 -17.49 5.19
CA LEU A 553 31.17 -17.63 4.34
C LEU A 553 30.89 -18.44 3.07
N GLU A 554 29.85 -19.29 3.11
CA GLU A 554 29.44 -20.11 1.97
C GLU A 554 28.50 -19.38 1.01
N ASP A 555 28.02 -18.17 1.32
CA ASP A 555 27.15 -17.38 0.45
C ASP A 555 27.65 -17.31 -1.00
N VAL A 556 26.73 -17.47 -1.94
CA VAL A 556 27.02 -17.38 -3.38
C VAL A 556 26.10 -16.37 -4.05
N GLY A 557 26.66 -15.28 -4.56
CA GLY A 557 25.92 -14.28 -5.33
C GLY A 557 25.40 -14.80 -6.67
N SER A 558 24.48 -14.07 -7.29
CA SER A 558 23.92 -14.42 -8.61
C SER A 558 24.97 -14.46 -9.73
N ASN A 559 26.10 -13.79 -9.54
CA ASN A 559 27.28 -13.82 -10.42
C ASN A 559 28.30 -14.92 -10.07
N GLY A 560 28.02 -15.77 -9.07
CA GLY A 560 28.94 -16.78 -8.55
C GLY A 560 30.00 -16.25 -7.59
N GLY A 561 29.99 -14.97 -7.25
CA GLY A 561 30.89 -14.40 -6.23
C GLY A 561 30.60 -14.98 -4.84
N ARG A 562 31.64 -15.06 -4.00
CA ARG A 562 31.55 -15.55 -2.62
C ARG A 562 31.91 -14.47 -1.61
N THR A 563 31.56 -14.70 -0.35
CA THR A 563 32.02 -13.87 0.77
C THR A 563 33.55 -13.79 0.79
N CYS A 564 34.07 -12.59 1.03
CA CYS A 564 35.50 -12.31 1.02
C CYS A 564 35.89 -11.29 2.09
N VAL A 565 37.17 -11.26 2.47
CA VAL A 565 37.75 -10.22 3.34
C VAL A 565 38.27 -9.08 2.47
N VAL A 566 37.93 -7.87 2.88
CA VAL A 566 38.57 -6.64 2.41
C VAL A 566 39.41 -6.12 3.55
N SER A 567 40.71 -5.87 3.31
CA SER A 567 41.65 -5.45 4.36
C SER A 567 42.11 -4.01 4.19
N GLY A 568 42.03 -3.23 5.27
CA GLY A 568 42.44 -1.82 5.28
C GLY A 568 41.74 -0.98 4.20
N MET A 569 42.49 -0.11 3.52
CA MET A 569 41.99 0.69 2.39
C MET A 569 42.05 -0.03 1.04
N SER A 570 42.41 -1.32 1.02
CA SER A 570 42.51 -2.07 -0.23
C SER A 570 41.11 -2.29 -0.82
N PRO A 571 40.87 -2.02 -2.11
CA PRO A 571 39.61 -2.39 -2.74
C PRO A 571 39.52 -3.90 -3.02
N THR A 572 40.63 -4.63 -2.87
CA THR A 572 40.76 -6.04 -3.21
C THR A 572 40.01 -6.92 -2.21
N CYS A 573 39.12 -7.74 -2.75
CA CYS A 573 38.31 -8.73 -2.05
C CYS A 573 39.06 -10.08 -2.10
N LEU A 574 39.60 -10.51 -0.95
CA LEU A 574 40.35 -11.75 -0.80
C LEU A 574 39.41 -12.87 -0.36
N PRO A 575 39.31 -13.98 -1.12
CA PRO A 575 38.41 -15.09 -0.77
C PRO A 575 38.67 -15.61 0.64
N VAL A 576 37.60 -15.87 1.38
CA VAL A 576 37.64 -16.51 2.70
C VAL A 576 37.10 -17.92 2.52
N SER A 577 37.93 -18.93 2.79
CA SER A 577 37.55 -20.34 2.66
C SER A 577 37.27 -21.03 3.99
N SER A 578 37.52 -20.36 5.13
CA SER A 578 37.19 -20.91 6.46
C SER A 578 37.22 -19.84 7.54
N LEU A 579 36.53 -20.09 8.65
CA LEU A 579 36.58 -19.26 9.87
C LEU A 579 38.00 -19.09 10.44
N ALA A 580 38.90 -20.05 10.17
CA ALA A 580 40.27 -20.02 10.63
C ALA A 580 41.13 -18.91 9.99
N SER A 581 40.69 -18.31 8.88
CA SER A 581 41.39 -17.16 8.29
C SER A 581 41.05 -15.82 8.94
N LEU A 582 40.00 -15.76 9.76
CA LEU A 582 39.57 -14.55 10.47
C LEU A 582 40.31 -14.41 11.81
N ILE A 583 41.63 -14.31 11.78
CA ILE A 583 42.46 -14.29 13.00
C ILE A 583 42.65 -12.88 13.58
N PRO A 584 42.70 -12.72 14.92
CA PRO A 584 42.94 -11.42 15.56
C PRO A 584 44.32 -10.84 15.22
N ALA A 585 45.32 -11.70 15.14
CA ALA A 585 46.69 -11.30 14.82
C ALA A 585 46.77 -10.77 13.38
N GLY A 586 47.26 -9.54 13.22
CA GLY A 586 47.39 -8.90 11.90
C GLY A 586 46.11 -8.27 11.33
N SER A 587 44.93 -8.55 11.91
CA SER A 587 43.69 -7.85 11.52
C SER A 587 43.72 -6.37 11.89
N GLN A 588 42.96 -5.57 11.15
CA GLN A 588 42.75 -4.13 11.36
C GLN A 588 41.27 -3.85 11.66
N SER A 589 40.98 -2.73 12.32
CA SER A 589 39.60 -2.31 12.60
C SER A 589 38.83 -1.92 11.35
N THR A 590 39.51 -1.71 10.24
CA THR A 590 38.93 -1.38 8.93
C THR A 590 38.78 -2.60 8.03
N ASP A 591 39.17 -3.79 8.50
CA ASP A 591 38.91 -5.02 7.75
C ASP A 591 37.41 -5.34 7.80
N TYR A 592 36.87 -5.94 6.76
CA TYR A 592 35.48 -6.39 6.77
C TYR A 592 35.19 -7.55 5.85
N LEU A 593 34.14 -8.32 6.17
CA LEU A 593 33.56 -9.29 5.25
C LEU A 593 32.67 -8.57 4.25
N ARG A 594 32.91 -8.76 2.95
CA ARG A 594 31.98 -8.35 1.91
C ARG A 594 31.19 -9.56 1.46
N TYR A 595 29.89 -9.55 1.71
CA TYR A 595 28.99 -10.59 1.20
C TYR A 595 28.77 -10.39 -0.31
N PRO A 596 28.43 -11.45 -1.05
CA PRO A 596 28.35 -11.38 -2.50
C PRO A 596 27.11 -10.64 -3.02
N ALA A 597 26.10 -10.41 -2.16
CA ALA A 597 25.01 -9.48 -2.45
C ALA A 597 25.33 -8.10 -1.87
N GLY A 598 25.25 -7.07 -2.70
CA GLY A 598 25.49 -5.70 -2.25
C GLY A 598 24.37 -5.18 -1.34
N LEU A 599 24.70 -4.21 -0.49
CA LEU A 599 23.72 -3.42 0.26
C LEU A 599 22.79 -2.69 -0.72
N GLN A 600 21.54 -3.15 -0.81
CA GLN A 600 20.48 -2.54 -1.61
C GLN A 600 19.23 -2.47 -0.72
N ASN A 601 18.26 -1.62 -1.07
CA ASN A 601 16.98 -1.47 -0.35
C ASN A 601 16.06 -2.71 -0.43
N ASP A 602 16.63 -3.88 -0.70
CA ASP A 602 15.92 -5.15 -0.81
C ASP A 602 16.80 -6.28 -0.21
N PRO A 603 16.48 -6.77 1.00
CA PRO A 603 17.23 -7.85 1.66
C PRO A 603 17.13 -9.20 0.92
N THR A 604 16.22 -9.33 -0.06
CA THR A 604 16.01 -10.56 -0.85
C THR A 604 17.28 -11.07 -1.49
N ASN A 605 18.10 -10.19 -2.07
CA ASN A 605 19.31 -10.62 -2.78
C ASN A 605 20.33 -11.30 -1.86
N GLN A 606 20.42 -10.83 -0.61
CA GLN A 606 21.31 -11.41 0.40
C GLN A 606 20.77 -12.75 0.88
N PHE A 607 19.46 -12.84 1.11
CA PHE A 607 18.82 -14.11 1.46
C PHE A 607 19.01 -15.17 0.36
N GLU A 608 18.74 -14.84 -0.90
CA GLU A 608 18.96 -15.78 -2.01
C GLU A 608 20.44 -16.18 -2.16
N ALA A 609 21.39 -15.30 -1.79
CA ALA A 609 22.81 -15.63 -1.82
C ALA A 609 23.18 -16.66 -0.75
N PHE A 610 22.61 -16.51 0.44
CA PHE A 610 22.72 -17.46 1.53
C PHE A 610 22.16 -18.84 1.15
N GLU A 611 20.97 -18.87 0.54
CA GLU A 611 20.34 -20.12 0.08
C GLU A 611 21.18 -20.87 -0.96
N ARG A 612 21.68 -20.13 -1.95
CA ARG A 612 22.59 -20.68 -2.97
C ARG A 612 23.86 -21.25 -2.34
N GLY A 613 24.39 -20.58 -1.32
CA GLY A 613 25.56 -21.03 -0.57
C GLY A 613 25.33 -22.35 0.16
N LEU A 614 24.20 -22.46 0.86
CA LEU A 614 23.84 -23.68 1.59
C LEU A 614 23.31 -24.81 0.71
N THR A 615 23.21 -24.60 -0.60
CA THR A 615 22.60 -25.53 -1.57
C THR A 615 21.17 -25.92 -1.20
N VAL A 616 20.43 -24.99 -0.59
CA VAL A 616 19.02 -25.15 -0.25
C VAL A 616 18.21 -24.36 -1.28
N ALA A 617 17.18 -24.99 -1.85
CA ALA A 617 16.21 -24.31 -2.69
C ALA A 617 14.88 -24.28 -1.94
N THR A 618 14.55 -23.15 -1.33
CA THR A 618 13.33 -22.99 -0.52
C THR A 618 12.13 -22.56 -1.37
N GLY A 619 12.34 -22.32 -2.67
CA GLY A 619 11.35 -21.78 -3.59
C GLY A 619 11.41 -20.26 -3.66
N SER A 620 10.28 -19.63 -4.03
CA SER A 620 10.19 -18.16 -3.96
C SER A 620 9.85 -17.73 -2.54
N LEU A 621 10.36 -16.57 -2.09
CA LEU A 621 9.92 -15.90 -0.84
C LEU A 621 8.39 -15.85 -0.68
N HIS A 622 7.69 -15.78 -1.80
CA HIS A 622 6.24 -15.80 -1.88
C HIS A 622 5.63 -17.10 -1.33
N GLN A 623 6.23 -18.27 -1.63
CA GLN A 623 5.73 -19.59 -1.25
C GLN A 623 6.10 -20.00 0.18
N TRP A 624 7.10 -19.36 0.78
CA TRP A 624 7.65 -19.82 2.07
C TRP A 624 6.70 -19.63 3.26
N LEU A 625 5.77 -18.66 3.20
CA LEU A 625 4.78 -18.44 4.26
C LEU A 625 3.59 -19.38 4.08
N ALA A 626 3.35 -19.78 2.84
CA ALA A 626 2.33 -20.76 2.50
C ALA A 626 2.71 -22.15 3.02
N ASP A 627 4.01 -22.49 2.98
CA ASP A 627 4.56 -23.72 3.52
C ASP A 627 5.92 -23.47 4.18
N PRO A 628 5.98 -23.04 5.45
CA PRO A 628 7.24 -22.75 6.11
C PRO A 628 8.07 -24.00 6.40
N GLY A 629 7.48 -25.19 6.25
CA GLY A 629 8.20 -26.46 6.37
C GLY A 629 9.16 -26.72 5.21
N VAL A 630 9.12 -25.93 4.12
CA VAL A 630 10.16 -25.98 3.06
C VAL A 630 11.49 -25.39 3.53
N LEU A 631 11.47 -24.59 4.60
CA LEU A 631 12.65 -24.04 5.23
C LEU A 631 13.18 -25.03 6.29
N ASP A 632 14.49 -25.23 6.29
CA ASP A 632 15.19 -25.91 7.38
C ASP A 632 16.15 -24.93 8.06
N PRO A 633 15.63 -23.96 8.84
CA PRO A 633 16.46 -22.96 9.49
C PRO A 633 17.39 -23.60 10.54
N TRP A 634 16.98 -24.73 11.15
CA TRP A 634 17.77 -25.43 12.17
C TRP A 634 19.06 -26.04 11.63
N ARG A 635 19.14 -26.30 10.31
CA ARG A 635 20.38 -26.76 9.67
C ARG A 635 21.53 -25.77 9.80
N SER A 636 21.27 -24.48 9.72
CA SER A 636 22.29 -23.42 9.81
C SER A 636 22.27 -22.68 11.15
N ALA A 637 21.25 -22.91 11.98
CA ALA A 637 21.07 -22.16 13.21
C ALA A 637 22.11 -22.46 14.27
N GLN A 638 22.59 -21.41 14.93
CA GLN A 638 23.57 -21.50 15.99
C GLN A 638 23.42 -20.33 16.96
N ILE A 639 23.66 -20.60 18.25
CA ILE A 639 23.74 -19.57 19.29
C ILE A 639 25.16 -19.54 19.82
N TYR A 640 25.66 -18.33 20.05
CA TYR A 640 26.99 -18.09 20.60
C TYR A 640 26.90 -17.76 22.08
N PHE A 641 27.88 -18.21 22.86
CA PHE A 641 27.92 -18.05 24.30
C PHE A 641 29.21 -17.36 24.72
N TYR A 642 29.14 -16.47 25.70
CA TYR A 642 30.31 -15.97 26.40
C TYR A 642 30.09 -15.92 27.91
N TYR A 643 31.05 -16.45 28.66
CA TYR A 643 31.08 -16.31 30.11
C TYR A 643 31.74 -14.98 30.50
N ALA A 644 30.92 -13.94 30.72
CA ALA A 644 31.39 -12.62 31.12
C ALA A 644 31.94 -12.60 32.57
N GLY A 645 31.51 -13.55 33.40
CA GLY A 645 31.88 -13.59 34.82
C GLY A 645 31.22 -12.47 35.62
N PRO A 646 31.82 -11.99 36.72
CA PRO A 646 31.24 -10.91 37.51
C PRO A 646 31.12 -9.63 36.70
N ILE A 647 29.89 -9.19 36.42
CA ILE A 647 29.61 -7.98 35.66
C ILE A 647 29.40 -6.78 36.59
N SER A 648 29.74 -5.60 36.09
CA SER A 648 29.43 -4.32 36.74
C SER A 648 28.30 -3.65 35.98
N THR A 649 27.32 -3.08 36.68
CA THR A 649 26.27 -2.28 36.04
C THR A 649 26.85 -1.03 35.32
N ALA A 650 28.11 -0.67 35.61
CA ALA A 650 28.82 0.39 34.92
C ALA A 650 29.23 0.05 33.47
N GLN A 651 29.26 -1.24 33.07
CA GLN A 651 29.64 -1.69 31.73
C GLN A 651 28.52 -1.49 30.69
N TRP A 652 27.27 -1.32 31.15
CA TRP A 652 26.11 -1.09 30.30
C TRP A 652 25.93 0.41 29.98
N PRO A 653 25.34 0.74 28.81
CA PRO A 653 24.96 2.11 28.48
C PRO A 653 24.18 2.76 29.62
N ALA A 654 24.50 4.03 29.92
CA ALA A 654 23.96 4.70 31.10
C ALA A 654 22.42 4.75 31.12
N ALA A 655 21.78 4.90 29.95
CA ALA A 655 20.32 4.93 29.81
C ALA A 655 19.65 3.56 30.03
N ALA A 656 20.36 2.45 29.78
CA ALA A 656 19.87 1.10 30.02
C ALA A 656 20.02 0.66 31.49
N ARG A 657 20.74 1.42 32.34
CA ARG A 657 21.03 1.03 33.72
C ARG A 657 19.75 0.98 34.56
N ASN A 658 19.52 -0.17 35.19
CA ASN A 658 18.50 -0.33 36.22
C ASN A 658 19.15 -0.30 37.61
N PRO A 659 18.79 0.66 38.50
CA PRO A 659 19.35 0.76 39.85
C PRO A 659 19.02 -0.45 40.74
N ASP A 660 17.98 -1.21 40.41
CA ASP A 660 17.55 -2.39 41.17
C ASP A 660 18.38 -3.63 40.86
N VAL A 661 19.22 -3.59 39.81
CA VAL A 661 20.10 -4.70 39.44
C VAL A 661 21.42 -4.60 40.22
N PRO A 662 21.74 -5.55 41.11
CA PRO A 662 22.98 -5.52 41.87
C PRO A 662 24.23 -5.64 40.97
N SER A 663 25.30 -4.95 41.33
CA SER A 663 26.62 -5.21 40.73
C SER A 663 27.24 -6.51 41.25
N GLY A 664 28.10 -7.14 40.46
CA GLY A 664 28.83 -8.35 40.83
C GLY A 664 28.08 -9.66 40.58
N LEU A 665 26.92 -9.61 39.92
CA LEU A 665 26.25 -10.80 39.38
C LEU A 665 27.10 -11.46 38.31
N ILE A 666 26.93 -12.76 38.11
CA ILE A 666 27.62 -13.48 37.03
C ILE A 666 26.81 -13.32 35.75
N GLY A 667 27.43 -12.76 34.71
CA GLY A 667 26.84 -12.63 33.38
C GLY A 667 27.11 -13.84 32.50
N LEU A 668 26.04 -14.40 31.94
CA LEU A 668 26.04 -15.39 30.87
C LEU A 668 25.48 -14.74 29.61
N GLU A 669 26.32 -14.47 28.62
CA GLU A 669 25.90 -13.80 27.39
C GLU A 669 25.56 -14.84 26.31
N TYR A 670 24.43 -14.64 25.64
CA TYR A 670 23.97 -15.44 24.52
C TYR A 670 23.78 -14.52 23.31
N TRP A 671 24.58 -14.73 22.27
CA TRP A 671 24.69 -13.90 21.08
C TRP A 671 24.09 -14.61 19.86
N PHE A 672 23.44 -13.83 19.01
CA PHE A 672 22.71 -14.26 17.82
C PHE A 672 23.28 -13.52 16.61
N PHE A 673 23.62 -14.26 15.55
CA PHE A 673 24.13 -13.67 14.32
C PHE A 673 23.09 -13.73 13.22
N TYR A 674 22.73 -12.59 12.64
CA TYR A 674 21.87 -12.52 11.47
C TYR A 674 22.70 -12.07 10.25
N PRO A 675 22.53 -12.67 9.07
CA PRO A 675 23.31 -12.27 7.89
C PRO A 675 23.04 -10.85 7.40
N PHE A 676 21.92 -10.22 7.77
CA PHE A 676 21.56 -8.90 7.27
C PHE A 676 20.56 -8.24 8.19
N ASN A 677 20.78 -6.96 8.50
CA ASN A 677 19.83 -6.11 9.19
C ASN A 677 19.05 -5.25 8.20
N TYR A 678 17.75 -5.10 8.43
CA TYR A 678 16.88 -4.22 7.66
C TYR A 678 15.74 -3.68 8.54
N TYR A 679 15.99 -2.54 9.21
CA TYR A 679 15.04 -1.97 10.15
C TYR A 679 13.80 -1.37 9.44
N PRO A 680 12.57 -1.87 9.67
CA PRO A 680 11.36 -1.36 9.02
C PRO A 680 10.94 -0.01 9.61
N THR A 681 11.34 1.08 8.95
CA THR A 681 11.11 2.45 9.45
C THR A 681 9.73 3.00 9.09
N VAL A 682 9.24 2.71 7.88
CA VAL A 682 7.87 3.05 7.48
C VAL A 682 7.11 1.76 7.25
N VAL A 683 6.05 1.57 8.03
CA VAL A 683 5.25 0.35 7.99
C VAL A 683 3.76 0.61 7.82
N GLY A 684 3.07 -0.31 7.15
CA GLY A 684 1.64 -0.49 7.28
C GLY A 684 1.34 -1.22 8.59
N SER A 685 1.10 -0.50 9.68
CA SER A 685 0.90 -1.11 11.01
C SER A 685 -0.23 -2.14 11.07
N GLU A 686 -1.29 -1.97 10.28
CA GLU A 686 -2.37 -2.96 10.14
C GLU A 686 -1.93 -4.27 9.48
N LEU A 687 -0.80 -4.27 8.76
CA LEU A 687 -0.26 -5.42 8.05
C LEU A 687 0.88 -6.10 8.80
N MET A 688 1.60 -5.41 9.68
CA MET A 688 2.83 -5.95 10.28
C MET A 688 2.62 -7.27 11.04
N ASN A 689 1.47 -7.47 11.68
CA ASN A 689 1.20 -8.72 12.40
C ASN A 689 0.73 -9.86 11.49
N ASP A 690 0.01 -9.55 10.41
CA ASP A 690 -0.67 -10.54 9.58
C ASP A 690 0.10 -10.88 8.30
N ALA A 691 0.80 -9.89 7.72
CA ALA A 691 1.56 -9.97 6.49
C ALA A 691 2.74 -8.97 6.52
N PRO A 692 3.76 -9.22 7.36
CA PRO A 692 4.85 -8.27 7.61
C PRO A 692 5.65 -7.88 6.36
N LEU A 693 5.84 -8.78 5.37
CA LEU A 693 6.56 -8.38 4.14
C LEU A 693 5.77 -7.36 3.30
N ALA A 694 4.44 -7.35 3.39
CA ALA A 694 3.61 -6.28 2.80
C ALA A 694 3.52 -5.03 3.68
N GLY A 695 3.65 -5.22 4.99
CA GLY A 695 3.69 -4.15 5.98
C GLY A 695 4.99 -3.36 5.92
N ASP A 696 6.11 -4.00 5.60
CA ASP A 696 7.42 -3.38 5.39
C ASP A 696 7.45 -2.57 4.08
N THR A 697 7.41 -1.24 4.18
CA THR A 697 7.37 -0.35 2.99
C THR A 697 8.66 0.41 2.75
N THR A 698 9.43 0.71 3.78
CA THR A 698 10.72 1.40 3.67
C THR A 698 11.59 1.00 4.85
N ASN A 699 12.75 0.47 4.52
CA ASN A 699 13.77 0.07 5.48
C ASN A 699 14.86 1.14 5.61
N THR A 700 15.45 1.22 6.78
CA THR A 700 16.71 1.94 7.05
C THR A 700 17.64 1.01 7.81
N ASP A 701 18.80 1.52 8.20
CA ASP A 701 19.79 0.77 8.97
C ASP A 701 20.23 -0.52 8.23
N LEU A 702 20.34 -0.43 6.90
CA LEU A 702 20.68 -1.60 6.09
C LEU A 702 22.16 -1.90 6.27
N HIS A 703 22.48 -3.05 6.85
CA HIS A 703 23.86 -3.49 6.97
C HIS A 703 23.99 -5.00 6.87
N GLN A 704 25.16 -5.42 6.35
CA GLN A 704 25.54 -6.82 6.28
C GLN A 704 25.96 -7.26 7.67
N GLY A 705 25.47 -8.43 8.08
CA GLY A 705 25.68 -8.99 9.40
C GLY A 705 25.02 -8.19 10.51
N ASP A 706 24.64 -8.87 11.58
CA ASP A 706 24.04 -8.24 12.75
C ASP A 706 24.27 -9.12 13.98
N TRP A 707 24.59 -8.49 15.11
CA TRP A 707 24.91 -9.18 16.36
C TRP A 707 23.99 -8.68 17.45
N GLU A 708 23.10 -9.56 17.90
CA GLU A 708 22.15 -9.29 18.97
C GLU A 708 22.40 -10.21 20.14
N HIS A 709 21.99 -9.83 21.35
CA HIS A 709 22.24 -10.68 22.51
C HIS A 709 21.24 -10.53 23.66
N VAL A 710 21.27 -11.53 24.53
CA VAL A 710 20.68 -11.46 25.87
C VAL A 710 21.73 -11.88 26.91
N VAL A 711 21.59 -11.38 28.14
CA VAL A 711 22.45 -11.79 29.25
C VAL A 711 21.62 -12.29 30.41
N VAL A 712 21.85 -13.55 30.79
CA VAL A 712 21.29 -14.10 32.03
C VAL A 712 22.22 -13.78 33.18
N LEU A 713 21.68 -13.14 34.21
CA LEU A 713 22.44 -12.72 35.40
C LEU A 713 22.15 -13.66 36.55
N LEU A 714 23.22 -14.23 37.10
CA LEU A 714 23.15 -15.18 38.19
C LEU A 714 23.65 -14.59 39.51
N ASP A 715 23.02 -15.02 40.59
CA ASP A 715 23.58 -14.82 41.93
C ASP A 715 24.91 -15.60 42.05
N PRO A 716 26.02 -14.96 42.45
CA PRO A 716 27.35 -15.58 42.43
C PRO A 716 27.54 -16.68 43.48
N ARG A 717 26.59 -16.88 44.40
CA ARG A 717 26.68 -17.90 45.47
C ARG A 717 25.87 -19.14 45.11
N SER A 718 24.66 -18.94 44.61
CA SER A 718 23.70 -20.00 44.32
C SER A 718 23.68 -20.42 42.85
N TYR A 719 24.26 -19.59 41.97
CA TYR A 719 24.19 -19.74 40.51
C TYR A 719 22.75 -19.82 39.98
N GLN A 720 21.78 -19.34 40.75
CA GLN A 720 20.40 -19.20 40.33
C GLN A 720 20.24 -17.91 39.54
N PRO A 721 19.42 -17.91 38.48
CA PRO A 721 19.17 -16.72 37.69
C PRO A 721 18.29 -15.76 38.48
N VAL A 722 18.65 -14.48 38.43
CA VAL A 722 17.96 -13.40 39.14
C VAL A 722 17.41 -12.35 38.19
N TRP A 723 18.09 -12.13 37.06
CA TRP A 723 17.69 -11.16 36.04
C TRP A 723 18.03 -11.68 34.65
N VAL A 724 17.33 -11.17 33.64
CA VAL A 724 17.73 -11.24 32.24
C VAL A 724 17.80 -9.84 31.66
N TYR A 725 18.89 -9.54 30.98
CA TYR A 725 19.05 -8.34 30.17
C TYR A 725 18.78 -8.70 28.71
N MET A 726 17.98 -7.88 28.04
CA MET A 726 17.71 -8.01 26.61
C MET A 726 18.29 -6.80 25.89
N ALA A 727 19.25 -7.05 24.99
CA ALA A 727 19.85 -5.99 24.19
C ALA A 727 18.86 -5.47 23.15
N ARG A 728 18.96 -4.16 22.92
CA ARG A 728 18.22 -3.43 21.90
C ARG A 728 19.13 -2.35 21.33
N HIS A 729 18.65 -1.68 20.29
CA HIS A 729 19.32 -0.57 19.64
C HIS A 729 20.04 0.37 20.62
N ALA A 730 21.36 0.49 20.46
CA ALA A 730 22.23 1.38 21.21
C ALA A 730 22.08 1.30 22.74
N ASP A 731 21.28 2.19 23.35
CA ASP A 731 21.11 2.31 24.80
C ASP A 731 19.69 2.00 25.28
N GLU A 732 18.86 1.39 24.42
CA GLU A 732 17.46 1.06 24.68
C GLU A 732 17.25 -0.31 25.37
N GLY A 733 18.33 -1.01 25.73
CA GLY A 733 18.29 -2.33 26.37
C GLY A 733 17.55 -2.35 27.71
N GLN A 734 16.97 -3.49 28.07
CA GLN A 734 16.08 -3.61 29.24
C GLN A 734 16.41 -4.80 30.13
N PHE A 735 16.26 -4.60 31.44
CA PHE A 735 16.38 -5.62 32.48
C PHE A 735 15.00 -6.12 32.93
N TYR A 736 14.86 -7.43 33.03
CA TYR A 736 13.70 -8.10 33.59
C TYR A 736 14.14 -8.97 34.76
N SER A 737 13.41 -8.89 35.87
CA SER A 737 13.58 -9.86 36.96
C SER A 737 13.25 -11.25 36.44
N TRP A 738 13.96 -12.29 36.87
CA TRP A 738 13.73 -13.65 36.39
C TRP A 738 12.31 -14.15 36.68
N ASP A 739 11.67 -13.65 37.73
CA ASP A 739 10.28 -13.92 38.11
C ASP A 739 9.27 -12.92 37.51
N SER A 740 9.71 -12.06 36.57
CA SER A 740 8.82 -11.08 35.94
C SER A 740 7.64 -11.77 35.26
N PRO A 741 6.38 -11.30 35.46
CA PRO A 741 5.21 -11.87 34.82
C PRO A 741 5.18 -11.67 33.30
N THR A 742 6.06 -10.82 32.77
CA THR A 742 6.21 -10.58 31.32
C THR A 742 7.12 -11.62 30.66
N LEU A 743 7.94 -12.33 31.43
CA LEU A 743 8.76 -13.41 30.92
C LEU A 743 7.93 -14.69 30.81
N SER A 744 8.25 -15.49 29.81
CA SER A 744 7.71 -16.83 29.64
C SER A 744 8.87 -17.82 29.51
N PHE A 745 8.61 -19.07 29.83
CA PHE A 745 9.63 -20.10 29.90
C PHE A 745 9.23 -21.35 29.13
N ASP A 746 10.17 -21.88 28.37
CA ASP A 746 10.08 -23.19 27.72
C ASP A 746 10.98 -24.16 28.47
N GLN A 747 10.39 -25.11 29.20
CA GLN A 747 11.15 -26.09 29.99
C GLN A 747 12.19 -25.47 30.96
N GLY A 748 11.91 -24.27 31.47
CA GLY A 748 12.80 -23.52 32.36
C GLY A 748 13.79 -22.57 31.66
N HIS A 749 13.79 -22.54 30.33
CA HIS A 749 14.58 -21.62 29.51
C HIS A 749 13.77 -20.37 29.19
N PRO A 750 14.32 -19.14 29.35
CA PRO A 750 13.58 -17.92 29.06
C PRO A 750 13.30 -17.84 27.54
N VAL A 751 12.06 -17.51 27.18
CA VAL A 751 11.68 -17.30 25.77
C VAL A 751 11.97 -15.84 25.41
N VAL A 752 12.77 -15.66 24.35
CA VAL A 752 13.20 -14.36 23.81
C VAL A 752 12.69 -14.25 22.38
N GLN A 753 12.22 -13.07 21.98
CA GLN A 753 11.74 -12.81 20.61
C GLN A 753 12.64 -11.81 19.91
N ALA A 754 13.07 -12.12 18.70
CA ALA A 754 13.74 -11.17 17.82
C ALA A 754 12.70 -10.30 17.11
N ALA A 755 12.92 -8.99 17.06
CA ALA A 755 12.10 -8.12 16.24
C ALA A 755 12.34 -8.33 14.75
N PHE A 756 11.28 -8.19 13.96
CA PHE A 756 11.31 -8.38 12.53
C PHE A 756 12.26 -7.39 11.83
N GLY A 757 13.26 -7.92 11.12
CA GLY A 757 14.23 -7.21 10.29
C GLY A 757 15.33 -6.47 11.05
N GLY A 758 15.00 -5.83 12.18
CA GLY A 758 15.96 -5.13 13.04
C GLY A 758 16.69 -6.03 14.04
N HIS A 759 16.09 -7.18 14.38
CA HIS A 759 16.53 -8.18 15.35
C HIS A 759 16.77 -7.84 16.85
N PRO A 760 16.48 -6.64 17.42
CA PRO A 760 16.61 -6.46 18.87
C PRO A 760 15.76 -7.46 19.66
N SER A 761 16.20 -7.76 20.88
CA SER A 761 15.62 -8.78 21.73
C SER A 761 14.48 -8.25 22.63
N TYR A 762 13.39 -9.00 22.68
CA TYR A 762 12.19 -8.67 23.44
C TYR A 762 11.63 -9.85 24.24
N ASP A 763 10.79 -9.52 25.22
CA ASP A 763 9.96 -10.46 25.94
C ASP A 763 8.84 -11.01 25.04
N ASN A 764 8.20 -12.12 25.44
CA ASN A 764 7.23 -12.86 24.63
C ASN A 764 5.86 -12.14 24.50
N HIS A 765 5.84 -10.96 23.87
CA HIS A 765 4.61 -10.29 23.44
C HIS A 765 4.73 -9.74 22.02
N CYS A 766 3.67 -9.98 21.26
CA CYS A 766 3.51 -9.58 19.87
C CYS A 766 3.13 -8.11 19.72
N GLY A 767 3.47 -7.53 18.57
CA GLY A 767 3.07 -6.19 18.15
C GLY A 767 4.20 -5.17 18.19
N ALA A 768 3.79 -3.89 18.05
CA ALA A 768 4.70 -2.76 18.01
C ALA A 768 5.34 -2.49 19.38
N ARG A 769 6.65 -2.22 19.37
CA ARG A 769 7.46 -1.80 20.51
C ARG A 769 7.99 -0.40 20.22
N PRO A 770 7.28 0.65 20.66
CA PRO A 770 7.70 2.03 20.41
C PRO A 770 9.11 2.28 20.93
N ARG A 771 9.90 2.99 20.12
CA ARG A 771 11.28 3.34 20.46
C ARG A 771 11.34 4.72 21.07
N ALA A 772 11.62 4.77 22.36
CA ALA A 772 11.64 6.00 23.14
C ALA A 772 12.68 6.99 22.63
N ARG A 773 13.83 6.49 22.12
CA ARG A 773 14.93 7.31 21.61
C ARG A 773 14.52 8.20 20.44
N ILE A 774 13.55 7.76 19.65
CA ILE A 774 13.01 8.49 18.49
C ILE A 774 11.62 9.06 18.78
N TYR A 775 11.28 9.34 20.03
CA TYR A 775 9.99 9.94 20.43
C TYR A 775 8.77 9.11 20.03
N ASP A 776 8.89 7.77 20.05
CA ASP A 776 7.81 6.82 19.73
C ASP A 776 7.23 6.96 18.31
N VAL A 777 7.98 7.59 17.41
CA VAL A 777 7.55 7.82 16.01
C VAL A 777 7.73 6.61 15.11
N SER A 778 8.51 5.62 15.56
CA SER A 778 8.72 4.34 14.93
C SER A 778 8.88 3.25 16.00
N SER A 779 8.78 2.00 15.61
CA SER A 779 8.67 0.85 16.51
C SER A 779 9.41 -0.34 15.94
N ASP A 780 10.04 -1.11 16.82
CA ASP A 780 10.38 -2.49 16.51
C ASP A 780 9.08 -3.32 16.48
N TRP A 781 9.02 -4.36 15.64
CA TRP A 781 7.82 -5.18 15.49
C TRP A 781 8.10 -6.63 15.84
N ILE A 782 7.36 -7.13 16.84
CA ILE A 782 7.37 -8.55 17.19
C ILE A 782 6.22 -9.24 16.46
N VAL A 783 6.55 -9.99 15.39
CA VAL A 783 5.55 -10.55 14.49
C VAL A 783 5.29 -12.02 14.83
N CYS A 784 4.05 -12.31 15.20
CA CYS A 784 3.64 -13.65 15.61
C CYS A 784 2.58 -14.28 14.69
N GLY A 785 1.77 -13.45 14.01
CA GLY A 785 0.58 -13.92 13.27
C GLY A 785 0.92 -14.79 12.06
N SER A 786 2.12 -14.62 11.49
CA SER A 786 2.65 -15.45 10.40
C SER A 786 3.30 -16.77 10.87
N GLY A 787 3.28 -17.06 12.17
CA GLY A 787 4.05 -18.15 12.77
C GLY A 787 5.49 -17.74 13.13
N ARG A 788 6.16 -18.57 13.95
CA ARG A 788 7.51 -18.32 14.48
C ARG A 788 8.35 -19.58 14.46
N PHE A 789 9.63 -19.48 14.09
CA PHE A 789 10.62 -20.53 14.33
C PHE A 789 11.15 -20.40 15.75
N ALA A 790 11.17 -21.52 16.49
CA ALA A 790 11.72 -21.60 17.82
C ALA A 790 13.04 -22.40 17.82
N PHE A 791 14.09 -21.75 18.31
CA PHE A 791 15.44 -22.29 18.47
C PHE A 791 15.66 -22.63 19.94
N ARG A 792 15.40 -23.89 20.30
CA ARG A 792 15.46 -24.39 21.68
C ARG A 792 16.87 -24.79 22.11
N ALA A 793 17.19 -24.62 23.38
CA ALA A 793 18.43 -25.10 24.00
C ALA A 793 18.67 -26.63 23.81
N ALA A 794 17.61 -27.41 23.65
CA ALA A 794 17.71 -28.85 23.43
C ALA A 794 18.19 -29.21 22.00
N THR A 795 17.95 -28.35 21.02
CA THR A 795 18.12 -28.65 19.59
C THR A 795 19.07 -27.72 18.87
N THR A 796 19.30 -26.52 19.39
CA THR A 796 20.19 -25.53 18.79
C THR A 796 21.62 -25.71 19.30
N PRO A 797 22.64 -25.77 18.43
CA PRO A 797 24.03 -25.80 18.87
C PRO A 797 24.43 -24.51 19.59
N LEU A 798 25.07 -24.64 20.75
CA LEU A 798 25.64 -23.55 21.54
C LEU A 798 27.16 -23.56 21.41
N VAL A 799 27.80 -22.43 21.12
CA VAL A 799 29.25 -22.32 20.85
C VAL A 799 29.91 -21.30 21.77
N ASP A 800 31.02 -21.64 22.41
CA ASP A 800 31.81 -20.69 23.21
C ASP A 800 32.64 -19.74 22.32
N LEU A 801 32.29 -18.45 22.33
CA LEU A 801 32.98 -17.36 21.63
C LEU A 801 34.45 -17.24 22.03
N ALA A 802 34.80 -17.59 23.28
CA ALA A 802 36.18 -17.53 23.74
C ALA A 802 37.07 -18.58 23.05
N GLN A 803 36.48 -19.62 22.46
CA GLN A 803 37.19 -20.71 21.78
C GLN A 803 37.16 -20.58 20.26
N THR A 804 36.48 -19.58 19.69
CA THR A 804 36.46 -19.37 18.24
C THR A 804 37.72 -18.65 17.77
N SER A 805 38.20 -18.97 16.57
CA SER A 805 39.37 -18.31 15.96
C SER A 805 39.14 -16.83 15.71
N TRP A 806 37.88 -16.41 15.56
CA TRP A 806 37.48 -15.08 15.14
C TRP A 806 36.85 -14.23 16.25
N GLY A 807 36.62 -14.79 17.45
CA GLY A 807 35.97 -14.08 18.56
C GLY A 807 36.67 -12.79 19.00
N CYS A 808 37.94 -12.59 18.63
CA CYS A 808 38.68 -11.34 18.84
C CYS A 808 39.15 -10.66 17.53
N TRP A 809 38.64 -11.10 16.37
CA TRP A 809 38.93 -10.49 15.07
C TRP A 809 38.53 -9.01 15.09
N LYS A 810 39.42 -8.14 14.59
CA LYS A 810 39.23 -6.68 14.67
C LYS A 810 38.29 -6.12 13.61
N GLY A 811 38.05 -6.87 12.53
CA GLY A 811 37.23 -6.42 11.43
C GLY A 811 35.72 -6.52 11.70
N HIS A 812 34.96 -6.13 10.69
CA HIS A 812 33.51 -6.10 10.68
C HIS A 812 32.92 -7.35 9.97
N PHE A 813 31.90 -7.94 10.57
CA PHE A 813 31.10 -9.01 9.99
C PHE A 813 30.08 -8.43 9.02
N GLY A 814 30.55 -7.94 7.88
CA GLY A 814 29.74 -7.26 6.87
C GLY A 814 30.38 -5.96 6.42
N GLU A 815 29.94 -5.43 5.28
CA GLU A 815 30.57 -4.26 4.64
C GLU A 815 30.74 -3.05 5.58
N ALA A 816 31.96 -2.52 5.69
CA ALA A 816 32.29 -1.34 6.50
C ALA A 816 33.20 -0.38 5.71
N LYS A 817 32.64 0.31 4.71
CA LYS A 817 33.37 1.30 3.91
C LYS A 817 33.48 2.64 4.67
N PRO A 818 34.49 3.48 4.35
CA PRO A 818 34.54 4.86 4.86
C PRO A 818 33.23 5.59 4.59
N GLY A 819 32.62 6.15 5.64
CA GLY A 819 31.29 6.80 5.59
C GLY A 819 30.11 5.91 6.00
N LEU A 820 30.28 4.58 6.05
CA LEU A 820 29.31 3.65 6.66
C LEU A 820 29.60 3.42 8.16
N GLU A 821 30.86 3.60 8.56
CA GLU A 821 31.36 3.40 9.94
C GLU A 821 30.81 4.44 10.93
N SER A 822 30.32 5.57 10.45
CA SER A 822 29.82 6.67 11.26
C SER A 822 28.32 6.53 11.52
N ASN A 823 27.95 5.64 12.44
CA ASN A 823 26.81 5.93 13.31
C ASN A 823 27.23 7.18 14.09
N HIS A 824 26.63 8.34 13.80
CA HIS A 824 26.99 9.60 14.44
C HIS A 824 26.74 9.55 15.95
N LEU A 825 27.74 9.06 16.69
CA LEU A 825 27.79 9.09 18.16
C LEU A 825 27.69 10.56 18.60
N GLY A 826 26.50 11.00 18.97
CA GLY A 826 26.23 12.32 19.52
C GLY A 826 25.23 13.21 18.76
N GLU A 827 24.75 12.81 17.59
CA GLU A 827 23.60 13.48 16.96
C GLU A 827 22.30 12.75 17.33
N SER A 828 21.24 13.51 17.65
CA SER A 828 19.94 12.91 17.93
C SER A 828 19.41 12.22 16.67
N ASP A 829 19.15 10.92 16.76
CA ASP A 829 18.35 10.18 15.79
C ASP A 829 16.98 10.85 15.71
N ASN A 830 16.80 11.75 14.74
CA ASN A 830 15.49 12.25 14.39
C ASN A 830 15.10 11.64 13.05
N ILE A 831 13.80 11.46 12.83
CA ILE A 831 13.25 10.82 11.62
C ILE A 831 13.84 11.40 10.34
N LEU A 832 14.16 12.70 10.32
CA LEU A 832 14.69 13.37 9.14
C LEU A 832 16.17 13.04 8.88
N THR A 833 17.00 12.80 9.91
CA THR A 833 18.37 12.28 9.76
C THR A 833 18.36 10.77 9.48
N SER A 834 17.56 9.98 10.22
CA SER A 834 17.38 8.54 9.98
C SER A 834 16.88 8.23 8.56
N ALA A 835 15.98 9.05 8.01
CA ALA A 835 15.49 8.90 6.64
C ALA A 835 16.42 9.49 5.55
N ARG A 836 17.42 10.31 5.90
CA ARG A 836 18.33 10.96 4.92
C ARG A 836 19.73 10.37 4.88
N GLU A 837 20.23 9.80 5.98
CA GLU A 837 21.65 9.45 6.13
C GLU A 837 21.88 8.01 6.64
N PHE A 838 20.91 7.36 7.29
CA PHE A 838 21.04 5.99 7.81
C PHE A 838 20.48 4.92 6.86
N VAL A 839 20.69 5.06 5.54
CA VAL A 839 20.28 3.97 4.63
C VAL A 839 21.25 2.81 4.73
N PHE A 840 22.54 3.06 4.95
CA PHE A 840 23.58 2.03 5.02
C PHE A 840 24.48 2.24 6.24
N VAL A 841 24.68 1.18 7.02
CA VAL A 841 25.53 1.19 8.22
C VAL A 841 26.65 0.15 8.05
N ALA A 842 27.77 0.33 8.73
CA ALA A 842 28.84 -0.66 8.75
C ALA A 842 28.37 -1.95 9.44
N GLY A 843 28.78 -3.09 8.92
CA GLY A 843 28.55 -4.37 9.60
C GLY A 843 29.12 -4.37 11.02
N PRO A 844 28.64 -5.22 11.94
CA PRO A 844 29.05 -5.15 13.33
C PRO A 844 30.45 -5.75 13.54
N VAL A 845 31.15 -5.31 14.59
CA VAL A 845 32.39 -5.95 15.05
C VAL A 845 32.08 -7.20 15.88
N SER A 846 33.11 -8.03 16.09
CA SER A 846 32.99 -9.24 16.92
C SER A 846 32.38 -8.96 18.30
N PRO A 847 31.51 -9.84 18.83
CA PRO A 847 30.91 -9.70 20.17
C PRO A 847 31.90 -9.37 21.30
N LEU A 848 33.09 -10.00 21.32
CA LEU A 848 34.09 -9.75 22.37
C LEU A 848 34.82 -8.40 22.23
N ARG A 849 34.45 -7.60 21.22
CA ARG A 849 34.93 -6.23 20.99
C ARG A 849 33.84 -5.18 21.11
N GLN A 850 32.59 -5.60 21.32
CA GLN A 850 31.48 -4.66 21.55
C GLN A 850 31.55 -4.06 22.95
N ALA A 851 30.68 -3.08 23.23
CA ALA A 851 30.75 -2.23 24.41
C ALA A 851 30.72 -3.06 25.71
N GLU A 852 29.88 -4.09 25.73
CA GLU A 852 29.67 -5.06 26.81
C GLU A 852 30.97 -5.80 27.19
N ASN A 853 31.82 -6.04 26.19
CA ASN A 853 33.05 -6.83 26.29
C ASN A 853 34.32 -5.98 26.13
N THR A 854 34.22 -4.67 26.41
CA THR A 854 35.36 -3.75 26.30
C THR A 854 36.56 -4.26 27.10
N GLY A 855 37.69 -4.45 26.41
CA GLY A 855 38.96 -4.85 27.00
C GLY A 855 39.23 -6.36 27.04
N VAL A 856 38.26 -7.21 26.67
CA VAL A 856 38.45 -8.67 26.62
C VAL A 856 39.61 -9.05 25.66
N CYS A 857 39.73 -8.37 24.52
CA CYS A 857 40.73 -8.67 23.50
C CYS A 857 42.07 -7.89 23.62
N ASN A 858 42.36 -7.18 24.73
CA ASN A 858 43.47 -6.20 24.81
C ASN A 858 44.84 -6.70 25.30
N GLY A 859 45.08 -7.99 25.60
CA GLY A 859 46.45 -8.40 25.93
C GLY A 859 46.73 -9.80 26.51
N ALA A 860 45.71 -10.61 26.80
CA ALA A 860 45.91 -11.99 27.26
C ALA A 860 44.98 -13.01 26.56
N GLY A 861 44.20 -12.56 25.56
CA GLY A 861 43.01 -13.29 25.11
C GLY A 861 41.90 -13.28 26.16
N PRO A 862 40.72 -13.85 25.85
CA PRO A 862 39.68 -14.08 26.84
C PRO A 862 40.27 -14.85 28.03
N LYS A 863 40.02 -14.37 29.26
CA LYS A 863 40.56 -15.03 30.48
C LYS A 863 40.12 -16.49 30.48
N SER A 864 41.07 -17.40 30.60
CA SER A 864 40.81 -18.86 30.56
C SER A 864 39.63 -19.22 31.48
N PRO A 865 38.58 -19.89 30.96
CA PRO A 865 37.45 -20.37 31.74
C PRO A 865 37.87 -21.30 32.90
N GLU A 866 39.10 -21.81 32.92
CA GLU A 866 39.62 -22.66 34.00
C GLU A 866 39.61 -21.99 35.38
N LEU A 867 39.87 -20.68 35.47
CA LEU A 867 39.85 -19.94 36.74
C LEU A 867 38.43 -19.78 37.31
N ALA A 868 37.44 -19.66 36.42
CA ALA A 868 36.02 -19.63 36.79
C ALA A 868 35.50 -21.04 37.12
N ALA A 869 35.87 -22.04 36.32
CA ALA A 869 35.55 -23.44 36.55
C ALA A 869 36.11 -23.97 37.88
N ALA A 870 37.33 -23.57 38.26
CA ALA A 870 37.92 -23.92 39.55
C ALA A 870 37.11 -23.38 40.74
N ARG A 871 36.54 -22.17 40.63
CA ARG A 871 35.65 -21.59 41.66
C ARG A 871 34.28 -22.27 41.69
N LEU A 872 33.70 -22.56 40.52
CA LEU A 872 32.45 -23.31 40.38
C LEU A 872 32.54 -24.71 41.01
N LEU A 873 33.63 -25.44 40.72
CA LEU A 873 33.90 -26.77 41.28
C LEU A 873 34.14 -26.74 42.79
N ALA A 874 34.73 -25.66 43.32
CA ALA A 874 34.94 -25.49 44.76
C ALA A 874 33.64 -25.16 45.52
N ALA A 875 32.67 -24.51 44.87
CA ALA A 875 31.39 -24.12 45.49
C ALA A 875 30.37 -25.28 45.56
N HIS A 876 30.45 -26.25 44.65
CA HIS A 876 29.60 -27.44 44.62
C HIS A 876 30.42 -28.73 44.54
N PRO A 877 30.95 -29.24 45.67
CA PRO A 877 31.53 -30.57 45.68
C PRO A 877 30.44 -31.58 45.31
N VAL A 878 30.63 -32.25 44.17
CA VAL A 878 29.77 -33.33 43.69
C VAL A 878 29.75 -34.42 44.76
N THR A 879 28.70 -34.46 45.58
CA THR A 879 28.44 -35.58 46.51
C THR A 879 27.78 -36.71 45.74
N GLY A 880 28.53 -37.32 44.83
CA GLY A 880 28.12 -38.49 44.06
C GLY A 880 28.38 -39.80 44.82
N HIS A 881 27.53 -40.12 45.81
CA HIS A 881 27.36 -41.48 46.33
C HIS A 881 25.88 -41.86 46.37
N GLY A 882 25.26 -41.93 45.18
CA GLY A 882 24.02 -42.69 44.97
C GLY A 882 24.37 -44.07 44.44
N ARG A 883 24.20 -45.11 45.26
CA ARG A 883 24.30 -46.51 44.85
C ARG A 883 23.31 -46.81 43.72
N PRO A 884 23.64 -47.68 42.75
CA PRO A 884 22.68 -48.21 41.81
C PRO A 884 21.77 -49.21 42.55
N GLY A 885 20.48 -48.88 42.65
CA GLY A 885 19.43 -49.79 43.06
C GLY A 885 18.81 -50.46 41.84
N VAL A 886 18.72 -51.79 41.92
CA VAL A 886 18.15 -52.76 40.96
C VAL A 886 16.71 -52.42 40.57
#